data_AF-A0A671RYR1-F1
#
_entry.id   AF-A0A671RYR1-F1
#
_cell.length_a   1.000
_cell.length_b   1.000
_cell.length_c   1.000
_cell.angle_alpha   90.00
_cell.angle_beta   90.00
_cell.angle_gamma   90.00
#
_symmetry.space_group_name_H-M   'P 1'
#
loop_
_entity.id
_entity.type
_entity.pdbx_description
1 polymer ?
#
loop_
_entity_poly.entity_id
_entity_poly.type
_entity_poly.pdbx_seq_one_letter_code
_entity_poly.pdbx_strand_id
1 'polypeptide(L)'
;MFACLFQSQTLLNQLREITGIQDLQVLQSALNVCLVQQHLSMYSGVDCLTYSCFYSRALEVSAEENAACMKRKRCEGSGESCSPADWIRQEDCPVGIRNVGNTCWFSAVIQSLFHLPVFRRLVLNYCLSERVLEKCKSHSEKRNIAFMQELRCLFALMVGSNRRFVDPSAAVELLRDAFRTSEAQQDVSEFTHKLLDWLEDAFQLAANGNNPEDKQNNPMVQLFYGTFVAERLHEEKIVSNIEQFGQYPLQVNGFNNLDECLEGAMVEGEIELLHSDQTMSSGQERWFSKLPPVLTFELSRFEFNQSLGRPEKIHKKLEFPQVIYMDRGEVKRLKDQLTVLQQKLEGQTEPDDAGSSDGSGCPQTATQRTPIHKPFTQCRPPIEVPLQPAPHSVTEEELYFVRSCLQRWRAEVENTINELKASIDKVSQALEGMYSDNSLCQVPYRLHAVLVHEGQASAGHYWAYIYDHANKRWLKYNDVMVTESTWEELVRDSYGGMTNASAYCLMYINGKLPYLIAEDTDNETGQVLKGMDSLPSIMRCYVREDNRWFQQELREWEEQFCQAQREEAQVQTHTEKAFHEEYSRLYELSQEETTPQQDPRLQHVLVYFFQNQAPNRVIERTLLEQFADRNLSFDDRAISIMREARSKIRLIKPEDMDMDEYLQWHDDYSMFKTVFAYLLTGLEQYQNGKIREALNYLAHAHQDNSVLLRKGEKKGVDQSLIALYRRKCLKELNENAATLFKSPDENDVAEAVTIMNECIIPCMHLMVRDSVSQEDLDVIELIRSCWCSYLGQDMDDSVQEKLSEFLPRVLDCSAEMVVLKEPPKVRNSPHDLCSRLTAVMESIHSTSVVTVK
;
A
#
# COMPACT_ATOMS: atom_id res chain seq x y z
N MET A 1 45.08 -30.30 -18.87
CA MET A 1 44.41 -29.88 -17.61
C MET A 1 45.28 -28.93 -16.79
N PHE A 2 46.52 -29.28 -16.43
CA PHE A 2 47.41 -28.37 -15.67
C PHE A 2 47.86 -27.11 -16.42
N ALA A 3 47.92 -27.12 -17.76
CA ALA A 3 48.25 -25.92 -18.56
C ALA A 3 47.12 -24.87 -18.63
N CYS A 4 45.84 -25.29 -18.57
CA CYS A 4 44.70 -24.36 -18.53
C CYS A 4 44.53 -23.67 -17.17
N LEU A 5 44.86 -24.37 -16.07
CA LEU A 5 44.79 -23.81 -14.72
C LEU A 5 45.84 -22.71 -14.49
N PHE A 6 47.02 -22.83 -15.11
CA PHE A 6 48.08 -21.82 -14.98
C PHE A 6 47.74 -20.52 -15.73
N GLN A 7 47.08 -20.61 -16.90
CA GLN A 7 46.63 -19.43 -17.67
C GLN A 7 45.50 -18.65 -16.98
N SER A 8 44.58 -19.33 -16.29
CA SER A 8 43.45 -18.68 -15.60
C SER A 8 43.91 -17.82 -14.40
N GLN A 9 44.93 -18.25 -13.66
CA GLN A 9 45.42 -17.51 -12.50
C GLN A 9 46.20 -16.25 -12.89
N THR A 10 46.93 -16.28 -14.01
CA THR A 10 47.68 -15.11 -14.51
C THR A 10 46.74 -14.02 -15.01
N LEU A 11 45.66 -14.40 -15.70
CA LEU A 11 44.62 -13.49 -16.19
C LEU A 11 43.79 -12.86 -15.04
N LEU A 12 43.47 -13.65 -14.00
CA LEU A 12 42.81 -13.14 -12.79
C LEU A 12 43.67 -12.07 -12.09
N ASN A 13 44.98 -12.28 -12.00
CA ASN A 13 45.90 -11.32 -11.39
C ASN A 13 46.04 -10.04 -12.22
N GLN A 14 46.05 -10.15 -13.56
CA GLN A 14 46.08 -8.98 -14.44
C GLN A 14 44.76 -8.18 -14.40
N LEU A 15 43.61 -8.85 -14.39
CA LEU A 15 42.31 -8.19 -14.23
C LEU A 15 42.19 -7.49 -12.87
N ARG A 16 42.76 -8.09 -11.82
CA ARG A 16 42.85 -7.48 -10.49
C ARG A 16 43.72 -6.21 -10.49
N GLU A 17 44.84 -6.20 -11.22
CA GLU A 17 45.68 -5.01 -11.39
C GLU A 17 45.01 -3.91 -12.21
N ILE A 18 44.25 -4.27 -13.25
CA ILE A 18 43.61 -3.30 -14.16
C ILE A 18 42.33 -2.70 -13.55
N THR A 19 41.52 -3.50 -12.87
CA THR A 19 40.19 -3.09 -12.38
C THR A 19 40.18 -2.67 -10.92
N GLY A 20 41.20 -3.05 -10.14
CA GLY A 20 41.26 -2.81 -8.69
C GLY A 20 40.28 -3.64 -7.85
N ILE A 21 39.47 -4.50 -8.48
CA ILE A 21 38.48 -5.34 -7.80
C ILE A 21 39.19 -6.50 -7.10
N GLN A 22 38.97 -6.66 -5.78
CA GLN A 22 39.61 -7.73 -4.99
C GLN A 22 38.77 -9.00 -4.85
N ASP A 23 37.50 -8.95 -5.26
CA ASP A 23 36.57 -10.07 -5.16
C ASP A 23 36.84 -11.12 -6.25
N LEU A 24 37.19 -12.33 -5.81
CA LEU A 24 37.58 -13.43 -6.69
C LEU A 24 36.39 -13.99 -7.50
N GLN A 25 35.16 -13.94 -6.97
CA GLN A 25 33.96 -14.42 -7.66
C GLN A 25 33.56 -13.48 -8.80
N VAL A 26 33.70 -12.17 -8.59
CA VAL A 26 33.43 -11.15 -9.62
C VAL A 26 34.43 -11.27 -10.77
N LEU A 27 35.72 -11.43 -10.45
CA LEU A 27 36.77 -11.61 -11.45
C LEU A 27 36.64 -12.94 -12.21
N GLN A 28 36.23 -14.03 -11.55
CA GLN A 28 35.98 -15.33 -12.20
C GLN A 28 34.74 -15.30 -13.10
N SER A 29 33.70 -14.58 -12.70
CA SER A 29 32.51 -14.39 -13.53
C SER A 29 32.85 -13.58 -14.78
N ALA A 30 33.60 -12.48 -14.64
CA ALA A 30 34.08 -11.69 -15.78
C ALA A 30 34.96 -12.51 -16.75
N LEU A 31 35.82 -13.41 -16.23
CA LEU A 31 36.66 -14.29 -17.05
C LEU A 31 35.86 -15.34 -17.82
N ASN A 32 34.85 -15.95 -17.18
CA ASN A 32 33.99 -16.94 -17.83
C ASN A 32 33.18 -16.32 -18.97
N VAL A 33 32.75 -15.06 -18.83
CA VAL A 33 32.06 -14.31 -19.88
C VAL A 33 33.02 -13.96 -21.04
N CYS A 34 34.28 -13.58 -20.75
CA CYS A 34 35.31 -13.38 -21.77
C CYS A 34 35.69 -14.66 -22.54
N LEU A 35 35.68 -15.83 -21.88
CA LEU A 35 35.98 -17.12 -22.54
C LEU A 35 34.83 -17.57 -23.48
N VAL A 36 33.58 -17.23 -23.14
CA VAL A 36 32.42 -17.40 -24.04
C VAL A 36 32.52 -16.48 -25.27
N GLN A 37 33.09 -15.28 -25.10
CA GLN A 37 33.39 -14.30 -26.17
C GLN A 37 34.37 -14.86 -27.22
N GLN A 38 35.35 -15.66 -26.79
CA GLN A 38 36.33 -16.28 -27.67
C GLN A 38 35.77 -17.49 -28.45
N HIS A 39 34.80 -18.19 -27.87
CA HIS A 39 34.15 -19.35 -28.50
C HIS A 39 33.07 -18.95 -29.52
N LEU A 40 32.45 -17.78 -29.37
CA LEU A 40 31.42 -17.26 -30.29
C LEU A 40 32.00 -16.45 -31.47
N SER A 41 33.14 -15.78 -31.30
CA SER A 41 33.80 -15.06 -32.42
C SER A 41 34.32 -15.99 -33.52
N MET A 42 34.55 -17.28 -33.21
CA MET A 42 34.97 -18.29 -34.18
C MET A 42 33.85 -18.80 -35.09
N TYR A 43 32.57 -18.61 -34.76
CA TYR A 43 31.45 -19.31 -35.44
C TYR A 43 30.49 -18.43 -36.25
N SER A 44 30.56 -17.11 -36.16
CA SER A 44 29.70 -16.24 -36.99
C SER A 44 30.41 -14.95 -37.33
N GLY A 45 30.77 -14.77 -38.60
CA GLY A 45 31.29 -13.50 -39.14
C GLY A 45 30.21 -12.40 -39.15
N VAL A 46 29.79 -11.96 -37.97
CA VAL A 46 28.73 -10.98 -37.72
C VAL A 46 29.29 -9.82 -36.89
N ASP A 47 28.87 -8.60 -37.23
CA ASP A 47 29.38 -7.30 -36.78
C ASP A 47 29.68 -7.21 -35.27
N CYS A 48 30.94 -6.89 -34.95
CA CYS A 48 31.53 -6.89 -33.61
C CYS A 48 30.98 -5.77 -32.67
N LEU A 49 30.40 -4.70 -33.22
CA LEU A 49 30.03 -3.50 -32.48
C LEU A 49 28.65 -3.55 -31.80
N THR A 50 27.68 -4.26 -32.37
CA THR A 50 26.41 -4.53 -31.66
C THR A 50 26.69 -5.34 -30.40
N TYR A 51 27.57 -6.35 -30.50
CA TYR A 51 28.04 -7.15 -29.36
C TYR A 51 28.70 -6.33 -28.24
N SER A 52 29.52 -5.32 -28.57
CA SER A 52 30.17 -4.47 -27.56
C SER A 52 29.18 -3.63 -26.76
N CYS A 53 28.12 -3.11 -27.38
CA CYS A 53 27.07 -2.35 -26.70
C CYS A 53 26.19 -3.27 -25.83
N PHE A 54 25.87 -4.47 -26.32
CA PHE A 54 25.19 -5.52 -25.54
C PHE A 54 25.99 -5.98 -24.31
N TYR A 55 27.33 -6.03 -24.41
CA TYR A 55 28.21 -6.45 -23.32
C TYR A 55 28.32 -5.40 -22.22
N SER A 56 28.45 -4.11 -22.58
CA SER A 56 28.41 -3.01 -21.61
C SER A 56 27.07 -2.92 -20.91
N ARG A 57 25.95 -3.16 -21.63
CA ARG A 57 24.60 -3.17 -21.08
C ARG A 57 24.36 -4.31 -20.09
N ALA A 58 24.75 -5.53 -20.42
CA ALA A 58 24.59 -6.67 -19.51
C ALA A 58 25.41 -6.48 -18.22
N LEU A 59 26.57 -5.82 -18.30
CA LEU A 59 27.40 -5.46 -17.15
C LEU A 59 26.83 -4.27 -16.36
N GLU A 60 26.29 -3.24 -17.01
CA GLU A 60 25.69 -2.07 -16.35
C GLU A 60 24.35 -2.41 -15.70
N VAL A 61 23.47 -3.15 -16.38
CA VAL A 61 22.20 -3.65 -15.82
C VAL A 61 22.48 -4.59 -14.63
N SER A 62 23.48 -5.48 -14.73
CA SER A 62 23.88 -6.32 -13.60
C SER A 62 24.50 -5.51 -12.45
N ALA A 63 25.30 -4.47 -12.73
CA ALA A 63 25.92 -3.65 -11.70
C ALA A 63 24.92 -2.70 -11.02
N GLU A 64 23.98 -2.11 -11.77
CA GLU A 64 22.96 -1.20 -11.27
C GLU A 64 21.78 -1.92 -10.64
N GLU A 65 21.37 -3.10 -11.13
CA GLU A 65 20.36 -3.93 -10.45
C GLU A 65 20.92 -4.57 -9.17
N ASN A 66 22.20 -4.97 -9.14
CA ASN A 66 22.85 -5.41 -7.90
C ASN A 66 23.06 -4.23 -6.92
N ALA A 67 23.42 -3.04 -7.40
CA ALA A 67 23.51 -1.84 -6.57
C ALA A 67 22.13 -1.34 -6.08
N ALA A 68 21.08 -1.47 -6.91
CA ALA A 68 19.71 -1.17 -6.56
C ALA A 68 19.15 -2.21 -5.58
N CYS A 69 19.50 -3.49 -5.71
CA CYS A 69 19.17 -4.55 -4.77
C CYS A 69 19.84 -4.30 -3.39
N MET A 70 21.09 -3.85 -3.36
CA MET A 70 21.73 -3.40 -2.11
C MET A 70 21.08 -2.14 -1.53
N LYS A 71 20.56 -1.23 -2.35
CA LYS A 71 19.80 -0.04 -1.91
C LYS A 71 18.34 -0.33 -1.54
N ARG A 72 17.75 -1.46 -1.95
CA ARG A 72 16.40 -1.94 -1.55
C ARG A 72 16.30 -2.29 -0.06
N LYS A 73 17.41 -2.33 0.69
CA LYS A 73 17.38 -2.38 2.17
C LYS A 73 16.92 -1.07 2.84
N ARG A 74 16.55 -0.03 2.09
CA ARG A 74 16.10 1.25 2.67
C ARG A 74 15.09 2.00 1.79
N CYS A 75 13.90 1.44 1.61
CA CYS A 75 12.70 2.23 1.27
C CYS A 75 11.47 1.59 1.92
N GLU A 76 11.07 2.18 3.06
CA GLU A 76 9.72 2.10 3.60
C GLU A 76 8.79 2.89 2.68
N GLY A 77 7.66 2.31 2.25
CA GLY A 77 6.63 3.08 1.55
C GLY A 77 5.75 2.38 0.51
N SER A 78 5.45 1.09 0.66
CA SER A 78 4.18 0.44 0.23
C SER A 78 4.27 -1.03 0.61
N GLY A 79 3.20 -1.56 1.21
CA GLY A 79 3.16 -2.90 1.77
C GLY A 79 3.30 -3.99 0.69
N GLU A 80 3.81 -5.14 1.15
CA GLU A 80 4.04 -6.39 0.42
C GLU A 80 5.37 -6.48 -0.33
N SER A 81 6.26 -7.31 0.20
CA SER A 81 7.42 -7.85 -0.50
C SER A 81 6.94 -8.66 -1.71
N CYS A 82 6.87 -8.02 -2.88
CA CYS A 82 6.39 -8.65 -4.11
C CYS A 82 7.41 -9.71 -4.59
N SER A 83 6.94 -10.92 -4.90
CA SER A 83 7.80 -12.00 -5.39
C SER A 83 8.15 -11.75 -6.85
N PRO A 84 9.39 -12.04 -7.31
CA PRO A 84 9.70 -12.06 -8.74
C PRO A 84 8.78 -13.00 -9.55
N ALA A 85 8.15 -13.99 -8.89
CA ALA A 85 7.15 -14.87 -9.51
C ALA A 85 5.89 -14.10 -9.97
N ASP A 86 5.51 -13.02 -9.27
CA ASP A 86 4.37 -12.17 -9.62
C ASP A 86 4.59 -11.38 -10.91
N TRP A 87 5.85 -11.32 -11.37
CA TRP A 87 6.27 -10.63 -12.59
C TRP A 87 6.40 -11.57 -13.78
N ILE A 88 6.03 -12.84 -13.66
CA ILE A 88 5.99 -13.75 -14.80
C ILE A 88 4.87 -13.31 -15.75
N ARG A 89 5.22 -13.17 -17.04
CA ARG A 89 4.30 -12.86 -18.11
C ARG A 89 3.40 -14.05 -18.41
N GLN A 90 2.10 -13.80 -18.56
CA GLN A 90 1.15 -14.80 -19.06
C GLN A 90 1.23 -14.86 -20.60
N GLU A 91 1.07 -16.06 -21.18
CA GLU A 91 1.38 -16.35 -22.60
C GLU A 91 0.66 -15.42 -23.62
N ASP A 92 -0.52 -14.90 -23.28
CA ASP A 92 -1.33 -14.03 -24.17
C ASP A 92 -1.39 -12.55 -23.75
N CYS A 93 -0.62 -12.16 -22.73
CA CYS A 93 -0.61 -10.79 -22.22
C CYS A 93 0.52 -9.96 -22.87
N PRO A 94 0.25 -8.74 -23.37
CA PRO A 94 1.30 -7.82 -23.78
C PRO A 94 2.16 -7.37 -22.59
N VAL A 95 3.39 -6.94 -22.89
CA VAL A 95 4.37 -6.49 -21.91
C VAL A 95 4.09 -5.03 -21.52
N GLY A 96 4.05 -4.75 -20.21
CA GLY A 96 3.99 -3.38 -19.67
C GLY A 96 5.33 -2.67 -19.66
N ILE A 97 5.35 -1.37 -19.38
CA ILE A 97 6.58 -0.58 -19.26
C ILE A 97 6.66 0.03 -17.87
N ARG A 98 7.80 -0.14 -17.19
CA ARG A 98 8.02 0.44 -15.87
C ARG A 98 8.07 1.97 -15.93
N ASN A 99 7.34 2.63 -15.03
CA ASN A 99 7.41 4.08 -14.87
C ASN A 99 8.71 4.48 -14.15
N VAL A 100 9.58 5.22 -14.83
CA VAL A 100 10.89 5.65 -14.30
C VAL A 100 10.87 7.15 -14.08
N GLY A 101 10.51 7.58 -12.87
CA GLY A 101 10.59 9.00 -12.48
C GLY A 101 9.56 9.91 -13.19
N ASN A 102 8.28 9.57 -13.12
CA ASN A 102 7.17 10.32 -13.73
C ASN A 102 7.27 10.42 -15.26
N THR A 103 7.67 9.32 -15.90
CA THR A 103 7.83 9.22 -17.36
C THR A 103 6.73 8.38 -18.00
N CYS A 104 5.55 8.32 -17.38
CA CYS A 104 4.37 7.62 -17.93
C CYS A 104 3.96 8.10 -19.33
N TRP A 105 4.27 9.35 -19.69
CA TRP A 105 4.12 9.87 -21.06
C TRP A 105 4.93 9.05 -22.09
N PHE A 106 6.14 8.60 -21.73
CA PHE A 106 6.97 7.75 -22.58
C PHE A 106 6.31 6.40 -22.79
N SER A 107 5.85 5.77 -21.70
CA SER A 107 5.13 4.49 -21.74
C SER A 107 3.94 4.54 -22.70
N ALA A 108 3.10 5.57 -22.58
CA ALA A 108 1.88 5.71 -23.39
C ALA A 108 2.18 5.85 -24.89
N VAL A 109 3.16 6.70 -25.26
CA VAL A 109 3.57 6.92 -26.65
C VAL A 109 4.29 5.72 -27.24
N ILE A 110 5.20 5.09 -26.49
CA ILE A 110 5.93 3.92 -26.98
C ILE A 110 5.00 2.73 -27.18
N GLN A 111 4.06 2.48 -26.27
CA GLN A 111 3.08 1.41 -26.44
C GLN A 111 2.19 1.64 -27.67
N SER A 112 1.71 2.88 -27.88
CA SER A 112 0.86 3.19 -29.04
C SER A 112 1.59 3.01 -30.37
N LEU A 113 2.88 3.36 -30.43
CA LEU A 113 3.71 3.17 -31.62
C LEU A 113 4.14 1.70 -31.80
N PHE A 114 4.50 1.00 -30.73
CA PHE A 114 4.91 -0.41 -30.77
C PHE A 114 3.79 -1.33 -31.29
N HIS A 115 2.55 -1.02 -30.96
CA HIS A 115 1.38 -1.77 -31.40
C HIS A 115 0.91 -1.45 -32.83
N LEU A 116 1.63 -0.60 -33.57
CA LEU A 116 1.57 -0.52 -35.02
C LEU A 116 2.55 -1.54 -35.64
N PRO A 117 2.10 -2.67 -36.21
CA PRO A 117 2.99 -3.72 -36.74
C PRO A 117 4.02 -3.21 -37.75
N VAL A 118 3.63 -2.29 -38.65
CA VAL A 118 4.55 -1.68 -39.63
C VAL A 118 5.66 -0.90 -38.94
N PHE A 119 5.33 -0.08 -37.95
CA PHE A 119 6.33 0.70 -37.22
C PHE A 119 7.27 -0.20 -36.42
N ARG A 120 6.72 -1.20 -35.72
CA ARG A 120 7.50 -2.21 -35.00
C ARG A 120 8.49 -2.94 -35.90
N ARG A 121 8.07 -3.36 -37.10
CA ARG A 121 8.96 -3.97 -38.11
C ARG A 121 10.08 -3.03 -38.52
N LEU A 122 9.78 -1.77 -38.81
CA LEU A 122 10.77 -0.79 -39.23
C LEU A 122 11.86 -0.62 -38.15
N VAL A 123 11.46 -0.49 -36.89
CA VAL A 123 12.38 -0.34 -35.76
C VAL A 123 13.22 -1.61 -35.54
N LEU A 124 12.59 -2.79 -35.53
CA LEU A 124 13.29 -4.05 -35.30
C LEU A 124 14.29 -4.39 -36.42
N ASN A 125 13.95 -4.07 -37.66
CA ASN A 125 14.79 -4.32 -38.84
C ASN A 125 15.75 -3.16 -39.16
N TYR A 126 15.79 -2.12 -38.33
CA TYR A 126 16.74 -1.03 -38.50
C TYR A 126 18.18 -1.53 -38.37
N CYS A 127 18.96 -1.34 -39.43
CA CYS A 127 20.37 -1.72 -39.49
C CYS A 127 21.18 -0.54 -40.00
N LEU A 128 22.27 -0.22 -39.31
CA LEU A 128 23.22 0.82 -39.69
C LEU A 128 24.55 0.17 -40.08
N SER A 129 25.13 0.57 -41.21
CA SER A 129 26.46 0.09 -41.63
C SER A 129 27.57 0.75 -40.82
N GLU A 130 28.61 -0.03 -40.47
CA GLU A 130 29.81 0.42 -39.74
C GLU A 130 30.47 1.64 -40.40
N ARG A 131 30.48 1.70 -41.73
CA ARG A 131 31.05 2.82 -42.51
C ARG A 131 30.32 4.15 -42.34
N VAL A 132 29.03 4.12 -41.96
CA VAL A 132 28.22 5.32 -41.72
C VAL A 132 28.46 5.81 -40.30
N LEU A 133 28.55 4.89 -39.33
CA LEU A 133 28.84 5.20 -37.94
C LEU A 133 30.21 5.88 -37.77
N GLU A 134 31.23 5.42 -38.50
CA GLU A 134 32.56 6.05 -38.52
C GLU A 134 32.57 7.47 -39.11
N LYS A 135 31.61 7.78 -40.00
CA LYS A 135 31.49 9.10 -40.64
C LYS A 135 30.71 10.10 -39.79
N CYS A 136 29.88 9.65 -38.86
CA CYS A 136 29.10 10.51 -37.98
C CYS A 136 30.01 11.28 -37.01
N LYS A 137 30.14 12.59 -37.22
CA LYS A 137 30.98 13.48 -36.40
C LYS A 137 30.17 14.30 -35.41
N SER A 138 28.87 14.52 -35.64
CA SER A 138 28.05 15.33 -34.74
C SER A 138 27.66 14.56 -33.47
N HIS A 139 27.64 15.27 -32.34
CA HIS A 139 27.09 14.75 -31.09
C HIS A 139 25.58 14.46 -31.18
N SER A 140 24.82 15.25 -31.96
CA SER A 140 23.38 15.03 -32.14
C SER A 140 23.08 13.72 -32.89
N GLU A 141 23.80 13.47 -33.98
CA GLU A 141 23.65 12.24 -34.80
C GLU A 141 23.96 10.98 -33.97
N LYS A 142 25.07 11.02 -33.20
CA LYS A 142 25.45 9.90 -32.32
C LYS A 142 24.39 9.60 -31.27
N ARG A 143 23.77 10.64 -30.70
CA ARG A 143 22.68 10.48 -29.73
C ARG A 143 21.43 9.89 -30.37
N ASN A 144 21.04 10.37 -31.55
CA ASN A 144 19.86 9.84 -32.26
C ASN A 144 20.06 8.35 -32.62
N ILE A 145 21.26 7.96 -33.06
CA ILE A 145 21.61 6.56 -33.34
C ILE A 145 21.58 5.72 -32.06
N ALA A 146 22.17 6.21 -30.96
CA ALA A 146 22.15 5.51 -29.67
C ALA A 146 20.71 5.30 -29.19
N PHE A 147 19.87 6.35 -29.25
CA PHE A 147 18.46 6.26 -28.89
C PHE A 147 17.71 5.24 -29.76
N MET A 148 17.98 5.21 -31.07
CA MET A 148 17.35 4.23 -31.97
C MET A 148 17.78 2.78 -31.65
N GLN A 149 19.05 2.57 -31.29
CA GLN A 149 19.53 1.25 -30.85
C GLN A 149 18.85 0.81 -29.55
N GLU A 150 18.70 1.73 -28.61
CA GLU A 150 18.01 1.49 -27.34
C GLU A 150 16.52 1.19 -27.52
N LEU A 151 15.86 1.95 -28.38
CA LEU A 151 14.46 1.70 -28.74
C LEU A 151 14.29 0.33 -29.40
N ARG A 152 15.24 -0.07 -30.26
CA ARG A 152 15.25 -1.39 -30.90
C ARG A 152 15.39 -2.52 -29.87
N CYS A 153 16.27 -2.37 -28.88
CA CYS A 153 16.41 -3.33 -27.77
C CYS A 153 15.12 -3.40 -26.93
N LEU A 154 14.54 -2.25 -26.59
CA LEU A 154 13.27 -2.18 -25.86
C LEU A 154 12.15 -2.90 -26.61
N PHE A 155 12.03 -2.67 -27.92
CA PHE A 155 11.02 -3.33 -28.76
C PHE A 155 11.23 -4.84 -28.82
N ALA A 156 12.48 -5.30 -28.89
CA ALA A 156 12.79 -6.72 -28.86
C ALA A 156 12.33 -7.36 -27.53
N LEU A 157 12.59 -6.72 -26.39
CA LEU A 157 12.12 -7.18 -25.08
C LEU A 157 10.59 -7.17 -24.98
N MET A 158 9.92 -6.13 -25.47
CA MET A 158 8.45 -6.05 -25.47
C MET A 158 7.80 -7.17 -26.31
N VAL A 159 8.48 -7.66 -27.35
CA VAL A 159 8.01 -8.82 -28.13
C VAL A 159 8.20 -10.12 -27.34
N GLY A 160 9.40 -10.39 -26.82
CA GLY A 160 9.80 -11.74 -26.42
C GLY A 160 10.18 -11.96 -24.95
N SER A 161 10.12 -10.93 -24.10
CA SER A 161 10.44 -11.10 -22.68
C SER A 161 9.39 -11.94 -21.97
N ASN A 162 9.86 -12.77 -21.04
CA ASN A 162 9.06 -13.55 -20.10
C ASN A 162 8.67 -12.74 -18.85
N ARG A 163 9.20 -11.52 -18.71
CA ARG A 163 8.78 -10.57 -17.67
C ARG A 163 7.48 -9.89 -18.09
N ARG A 164 6.61 -9.64 -17.11
CA ARG A 164 5.33 -8.95 -17.28
C ARG A 164 5.51 -7.50 -17.73
N PHE A 165 6.63 -6.89 -17.36
CA PHE A 165 6.99 -5.53 -17.77
C PHE A 165 8.50 -5.43 -18.04
N VAL A 166 8.88 -4.42 -18.82
CA VAL A 166 10.28 -4.09 -19.15
C VAL A 166 10.65 -2.70 -18.64
N ASP A 167 11.95 -2.49 -18.41
CA ASP A 167 12.47 -1.22 -17.92
C ASP A 167 12.94 -0.33 -19.09
N PRO A 168 12.36 0.87 -19.29
CA PRO A 168 12.74 1.77 -20.38
C PRO A 168 13.91 2.70 -20.02
N SER A 169 14.51 2.58 -18.81
CA SER A 169 15.43 3.58 -18.24
C SER A 169 16.48 4.06 -19.23
N ALA A 170 17.21 3.17 -19.90
CA ALA A 170 18.29 3.63 -20.77
C ALA A 170 17.84 4.44 -21.99
N ALA A 171 16.67 4.12 -22.58
CA ALA A 171 16.10 4.93 -23.65
C ALA A 171 15.65 6.30 -23.10
N VAL A 172 15.04 6.30 -21.92
CA VAL A 172 14.56 7.50 -21.22
C VAL A 172 15.72 8.40 -20.77
N GLU A 173 16.85 7.85 -20.37
CA GLU A 173 18.02 8.63 -19.95
C GLU A 173 18.67 9.37 -21.11
N LEU A 174 18.79 8.73 -22.27
CA LEU A 174 19.25 9.38 -23.51
C LEU A 174 18.34 10.53 -23.94
N LEU A 175 17.03 10.39 -23.71
CA LEU A 175 16.07 11.47 -23.92
C LEU A 175 16.28 12.59 -22.89
N ARG A 176 16.31 12.26 -21.59
CA ARG A 176 16.45 13.23 -20.50
C ARG A 176 17.65 14.16 -20.70
N ASP A 177 18.78 13.61 -21.14
CA ASP A 177 19.99 14.38 -21.41
C ASP A 177 19.86 15.36 -22.59
N ALA A 178 18.99 15.07 -23.56
CA ALA A 178 18.67 16.00 -24.65
C ALA A 178 17.74 17.13 -24.24
N PHE A 179 17.00 16.96 -23.15
CA PHE A 179 15.98 17.88 -22.68
C PHE A 179 16.44 18.80 -21.54
N ARG A 180 17.66 18.61 -21.00
CA ARG A 180 18.24 19.43 -19.91
C ARG A 180 18.35 20.93 -20.19
N THR A 181 18.06 21.40 -21.40
CA THR A 181 18.08 22.83 -21.77
C THR A 181 16.77 23.57 -21.50
N SER A 182 15.69 22.89 -21.09
CA SER A 182 14.45 23.53 -20.62
C SER A 182 13.98 22.89 -19.31
N GLU A 183 13.89 23.69 -18.24
CA GLU A 183 13.37 23.27 -16.92
C GLU A 183 11.85 23.05 -16.89
N ALA A 184 11.18 23.00 -18.05
CA ALA A 184 9.75 22.75 -18.16
C ALA A 184 9.46 21.23 -18.17
N GLN A 185 8.47 20.80 -17.40
CA GLN A 185 7.94 19.43 -17.46
C GLN A 185 7.41 19.16 -18.88
N GLN A 186 7.80 18.03 -19.44
CA GLN A 186 7.63 17.74 -20.86
C GLN A 186 6.23 17.20 -21.14
N ASP A 187 5.60 17.71 -22.21
CA ASP A 187 4.28 17.26 -22.65
C ASP A 187 4.40 16.13 -23.69
N VAL A 188 3.38 15.28 -23.80
CA VAL A 188 3.32 14.12 -24.72
C VAL A 188 3.54 14.53 -26.17
N SER A 189 3.02 15.67 -26.60
CA SER A 189 3.23 16.16 -27.98
C SER A 189 4.68 16.55 -28.24
N GLU A 190 5.33 17.25 -27.31
CA GLU A 190 6.74 17.64 -27.48
C GLU A 190 7.63 16.39 -27.58
N PHE A 191 7.36 15.37 -26.76
CA PHE A 191 8.07 14.11 -26.86
C PHE A 191 7.79 13.40 -28.19
N THR A 192 6.52 13.28 -28.59
CA THR A 192 6.14 12.57 -29.83
C THR A 192 6.80 13.21 -31.05
N HIS A 193 6.78 14.55 -31.12
CA HIS A 193 7.45 15.29 -32.19
C HIS A 193 8.95 15.02 -32.23
N LYS A 194 9.66 15.20 -31.10
CA LYS A 194 11.11 14.96 -31.06
C LYS A 194 11.49 13.49 -31.30
N LEU A 195 10.66 12.56 -30.83
CA LEU A 195 10.83 11.14 -31.10
C LEU A 195 10.78 10.89 -32.61
N LEU A 196 9.73 11.36 -33.29
CA LEU A 196 9.59 11.19 -34.74
C LEU A 196 10.72 11.88 -35.51
N ASP A 197 11.15 13.07 -35.11
CA ASP A 197 12.28 13.77 -35.73
C ASP A 197 13.58 12.95 -35.61
N TRP A 198 13.89 12.41 -34.44
CA TRP A 198 15.10 11.61 -34.24
C TRP A 198 15.06 10.30 -35.01
N LEU A 199 13.88 9.69 -35.13
CA LEU A 199 13.68 8.50 -35.94
C LEU A 199 13.82 8.83 -37.42
N GLU A 200 13.21 9.91 -37.91
CA GLU A 200 13.38 10.39 -39.29
C GLU A 200 14.86 10.56 -39.63
N ASP A 201 15.61 11.29 -38.80
CA ASP A 201 17.05 11.51 -38.96
C ASP A 201 17.82 10.18 -38.99
N ALA A 202 17.51 9.25 -38.07
CA ALA A 202 18.19 7.96 -37.98
C ALA A 202 17.94 7.07 -39.21
N PHE A 203 16.71 7.07 -39.75
CA PHE A 203 16.36 6.34 -40.98
C PHE A 203 16.94 7.02 -42.23
N GLN A 204 17.01 8.35 -42.24
CA GLN A 204 17.64 9.11 -43.33
C GLN A 204 19.13 8.80 -43.43
N LEU A 205 19.82 8.75 -42.29
CA LEU A 205 21.23 8.37 -42.21
C LEU A 205 21.47 6.94 -42.71
N ALA A 206 20.57 6.00 -42.41
CA ALA A 206 20.67 4.63 -42.89
C ALA A 206 20.50 4.50 -44.41
N ALA A 207 19.74 5.41 -45.04
CA ALA A 207 19.48 5.43 -46.48
C ALA A 207 20.60 6.05 -47.34
N ASN A 208 21.69 6.58 -46.75
CA ASN A 208 22.85 7.19 -47.44
C ASN A 208 22.52 8.35 -48.43
N GLY A 209 21.36 8.99 -48.31
CA GLY A 209 20.88 9.99 -49.26
C GLY A 209 20.80 11.42 -48.69
N ASN A 210 21.51 12.37 -49.32
CA ASN A 210 21.42 13.81 -49.02
C ASN A 210 20.46 14.56 -49.97
N ASN A 211 19.80 13.87 -50.90
CA ASN A 211 18.93 14.51 -51.89
C ASN A 211 17.48 14.66 -51.37
N PRO A 212 16.73 15.68 -51.79
CA PRO A 212 15.34 15.88 -51.39
C PRO A 212 14.39 14.73 -51.82
N GLU A 213 14.70 14.01 -52.90
CA GLU A 213 13.97 12.80 -53.31
C GLU A 213 14.16 11.63 -52.33
N ASP A 214 15.34 11.54 -51.69
CA ASP A 214 15.64 10.49 -50.72
C ASP A 214 14.85 10.69 -49.41
N LYS A 215 14.56 11.95 -49.04
CA LYS A 215 13.70 12.28 -47.89
C LYS A 215 12.26 11.80 -48.09
N GLN A 216 11.74 11.90 -49.31
CA GLN A 216 10.36 11.46 -49.62
C GLN A 216 10.24 9.92 -49.63
N ASN A 217 11.37 9.23 -49.77
CA ASN A 217 11.48 7.77 -49.65
C ASN A 217 11.70 7.27 -48.21
N ASN A 218 11.81 8.17 -47.23
CA ASN A 218 11.99 7.80 -45.83
C ASN A 218 10.72 7.10 -45.31
N PRO A 219 10.82 5.87 -44.75
CA PRO A 219 9.66 5.11 -44.31
C PRO A 219 8.89 5.78 -43.17
N MET A 220 9.55 6.59 -42.32
CA MET A 220 8.88 7.32 -41.24
C MET A 220 8.04 8.48 -41.79
N VAL A 221 8.60 9.23 -42.75
CA VAL A 221 7.89 10.31 -43.45
C VAL A 221 6.67 9.77 -44.19
N GLN A 222 6.80 8.63 -44.87
CA GLN A 222 5.69 7.99 -45.58
C GLN A 222 4.57 7.49 -44.67
N LEU A 223 4.89 7.12 -43.42
CA LEU A 223 3.94 6.53 -42.49
C LEU A 223 3.14 7.57 -41.69
N PHE A 224 3.80 8.64 -41.23
CA PHE A 224 3.22 9.62 -40.30
C PHE A 224 2.96 11.00 -40.89
N TYR A 225 3.54 11.35 -42.05
CA TYR A 225 3.43 12.70 -42.59
C TYR A 225 2.52 12.79 -43.81
N GLY A 226 1.66 13.80 -43.81
CA GLY A 226 0.79 14.20 -44.92
C GLY A 226 1.09 15.62 -45.38
N THR A 227 0.29 16.09 -46.35
CA THR A 227 0.32 17.47 -46.83
C THR A 227 -1.08 18.05 -46.90
N PHE A 228 -1.21 19.34 -46.58
CA PHE A 228 -2.43 20.12 -46.80
C PHE A 228 -2.10 21.36 -47.64
N VAL A 229 -3.10 21.87 -48.34
CA VAL A 229 -3.03 23.14 -49.07
C VAL A 229 -3.68 24.19 -48.20
N ALA A 230 -2.99 25.30 -48.01
CA ALA A 230 -3.50 26.50 -47.37
C ALA A 230 -3.68 27.58 -48.43
N GLU A 231 -4.92 28.02 -48.64
CA GLU A 231 -5.22 29.16 -49.49
C GLU A 231 -5.51 30.39 -48.65
N ARG A 232 -4.81 31.48 -48.94
CA ARG A 232 -5.03 32.80 -48.33
C ARG A 232 -5.45 33.80 -49.39
N LEU A 233 -6.44 34.63 -49.06
CA LEU A 233 -6.83 35.80 -49.83
C LEU A 233 -5.98 36.99 -49.39
N HIS A 234 -5.02 37.39 -50.22
CA HIS A 234 -4.18 38.56 -49.96
C HIS A 234 -4.26 39.53 -51.15
N GLU A 235 -4.75 40.75 -50.90
CA GLU A 235 -4.87 41.81 -51.92
C GLU A 235 -5.56 41.36 -53.23
N GLU A 236 -6.74 40.71 -53.12
CA GLU A 236 -7.52 40.16 -54.26
C GLU A 236 -6.83 39.05 -55.06
N LYS A 237 -5.68 38.52 -54.61
CA LYS A 237 -5.04 37.32 -55.17
C LYS A 237 -5.13 36.14 -54.20
N ILE A 238 -5.52 34.99 -54.74
CA ILE A 238 -5.48 33.71 -54.02
C ILE A 238 -4.04 33.21 -54.04
N VAL A 239 -3.41 33.10 -52.88
CA VAL A 239 -2.08 32.51 -52.70
C VAL A 239 -2.24 31.14 -52.05
N SER A 240 -1.93 30.08 -52.79
CA SER A 240 -1.94 28.70 -52.32
C SER A 240 -0.54 28.26 -51.88
N ASN A 241 -0.39 27.80 -50.64
CA ASN A 241 0.83 27.15 -50.12
C ASN A 241 0.57 25.68 -49.80
N ILE A 242 1.54 24.80 -50.04
CA ILE A 242 1.46 23.39 -49.62
C ILE A 242 2.35 23.21 -48.40
N GLU A 243 1.75 22.75 -47.30
CA GLU A 243 2.42 22.55 -46.02
C GLU A 243 2.38 21.08 -45.63
N GLN A 244 3.48 20.59 -45.05
CA GLN A 244 3.60 19.23 -44.55
C GLN A 244 3.19 19.20 -43.07
N PHE A 245 2.49 18.15 -42.66
CA PHE A 245 2.10 17.94 -41.27
C PHE A 245 2.36 16.50 -40.85
N GLY A 246 2.73 16.28 -39.60
CA GLY A 246 2.78 14.96 -38.96
C GLY A 246 1.56 14.79 -38.05
N GLN A 247 1.65 15.35 -36.85
CA GLN A 247 0.52 15.48 -35.94
C GLN A 247 -0.28 16.74 -36.28
N TYR A 248 -1.61 16.61 -36.36
CA TYR A 248 -2.50 17.72 -36.70
C TYR A 248 -3.17 18.28 -35.42
N PRO A 249 -2.85 19.51 -34.99
CA PRO A 249 -3.39 20.08 -33.77
C PRO A 249 -4.83 20.57 -33.95
N LEU A 250 -5.68 20.25 -32.97
CA LEU A 250 -7.09 20.61 -32.93
C LEU A 250 -7.41 21.32 -31.61
N GLN A 251 -8.02 22.49 -31.70
CA GLN A 251 -8.56 23.21 -30.55
C GLN A 251 -9.88 22.53 -30.12
N VAL A 252 -9.98 22.14 -28.86
CA VAL A 252 -11.19 21.46 -28.34
C VAL A 252 -12.28 22.45 -27.89
N ASN A 253 -11.90 23.69 -27.59
CA ASN A 253 -12.85 24.69 -27.11
C ASN A 253 -13.93 24.99 -28.14
N GLY A 254 -15.18 25.16 -27.68
CA GLY A 254 -16.32 25.46 -28.56
C GLY A 254 -16.99 24.26 -29.23
N PHE A 255 -16.29 23.14 -29.44
CA PHE A 255 -16.81 22.01 -30.23
C PHE A 255 -17.32 20.84 -29.39
N ASN A 256 -18.21 20.02 -29.95
CA ASN A 256 -18.81 18.86 -29.25
C ASN A 256 -18.31 17.52 -29.79
N ASN A 257 -17.88 17.48 -31.05
CA ASN A 257 -17.38 16.27 -31.70
C ASN A 257 -16.14 16.55 -32.56
N LEU A 258 -15.42 15.49 -32.92
CA LEU A 258 -14.17 15.57 -33.69
C LEU A 258 -14.38 16.12 -35.11
N ASP A 259 -15.51 15.82 -35.74
CA ASP A 259 -15.85 16.34 -37.07
C ASP A 259 -15.97 17.87 -37.06
N GLU A 260 -16.66 18.44 -36.06
CA GLU A 260 -16.75 19.88 -35.83
C GLU A 260 -15.37 20.52 -35.55
N CYS A 261 -14.54 19.87 -34.73
CA CYS A 261 -13.17 20.34 -34.48
C CYS A 261 -12.33 20.41 -35.76
N LEU A 262 -12.45 19.40 -36.64
CA LEU A 262 -11.73 19.36 -37.91
C LEU A 262 -12.23 20.44 -38.88
N GLU A 263 -13.55 20.61 -38.98
CA GLU A 263 -14.16 21.66 -39.80
C GLU A 263 -13.71 23.06 -39.33
N GLY A 264 -13.70 23.31 -38.01
CA GLY A 264 -13.22 24.56 -37.43
C GLY A 264 -11.72 24.80 -37.66
N ALA A 265 -10.89 23.76 -37.58
CA ALA A 265 -9.45 23.88 -37.84
C ALA A 265 -9.12 24.10 -39.33
N MET A 266 -10.01 23.68 -40.23
CA MET A 266 -9.87 23.88 -41.68
C MET A 266 -10.29 25.28 -42.15
N VAL A 267 -10.99 26.05 -41.30
CA VAL A 267 -11.48 27.40 -41.58
C VAL A 267 -11.05 28.32 -40.44
N GLU A 268 -9.89 28.97 -40.57
CA GLU A 268 -9.50 30.01 -39.62
C GLU A 268 -10.34 31.26 -39.89
N GLY A 269 -11.48 31.38 -39.19
CA GLY A 269 -12.21 32.63 -39.01
C GLY A 269 -11.53 33.52 -37.97
N GLU A 270 -11.59 34.84 -38.16
CA GLU A 270 -10.86 35.87 -37.41
C GLU A 270 -10.81 35.65 -35.88
N ILE A 271 -9.63 35.80 -35.28
CA ILE A 271 -9.52 36.16 -33.86
C ILE A 271 -9.83 37.65 -33.79
N GLU A 272 -10.98 38.03 -33.20
CA GLU A 272 -11.31 39.42 -32.91
C GLU A 272 -10.26 40.04 -31.97
N LEU A 273 -9.20 40.59 -32.54
CA LEU A 273 -8.37 41.58 -31.87
C LEU A 273 -9.03 42.93 -32.07
N LEU A 274 -9.77 43.35 -31.04
CA LEU A 274 -10.18 44.74 -30.86
C LEU A 274 -8.96 45.65 -31.14
N HIS A 275 -9.21 46.73 -31.89
CA HIS A 275 -8.34 47.84 -32.30
C HIS A 275 -7.75 47.77 -33.74
N SER A 276 -8.54 48.13 -34.75
CA SER A 276 -8.37 49.35 -35.59
C SER A 276 -9.18 49.27 -36.90
N ASP A 277 -9.77 50.40 -37.31
CA ASP A 277 -10.72 50.59 -38.42
C ASP A 277 -10.17 50.37 -39.85
N GLN A 278 -9.68 49.16 -40.17
CA GLN A 278 -9.47 48.73 -41.57
C GLN A 278 -9.88 47.26 -41.74
N THR A 279 -11.16 47.03 -42.03
CA THR A 279 -11.69 45.71 -42.41
C THR A 279 -11.24 45.36 -43.84
N MET A 280 -10.07 44.74 -43.97
CA MET A 280 -9.68 43.93 -45.13
C MET A 280 -9.73 42.46 -44.71
N SER A 281 -10.75 41.73 -45.17
CA SER A 281 -10.99 40.33 -44.82
C SER A 281 -10.01 39.41 -45.58
N SER A 282 -9.02 38.85 -44.88
CA SER A 282 -8.19 37.76 -45.41
C SER A 282 -8.57 36.44 -44.73
N GLY A 283 -9.56 35.72 -45.27
CA GLY A 283 -9.86 34.36 -44.83
C GLY A 283 -8.77 33.38 -45.28
N GLN A 284 -8.43 32.41 -44.42
CA GLN A 284 -7.55 31.28 -44.76
C GLN A 284 -8.36 29.97 -44.72
N GLU A 285 -8.36 29.24 -45.84
CA GLU A 285 -8.95 27.91 -45.93
C GLU A 285 -7.87 26.84 -46.09
N ARG A 286 -8.07 25.68 -45.46
CA ARG A 286 -7.13 24.55 -45.53
C ARG A 286 -7.83 23.27 -45.97
N TRP A 287 -7.21 22.49 -46.85
CA TRP A 287 -7.67 21.14 -47.21
C TRP A 287 -6.54 20.14 -47.35
N PHE A 288 -6.79 18.90 -46.94
CA PHE A 288 -5.83 17.82 -47.07
C PHE A 288 -5.61 17.47 -48.54
N SER A 289 -4.35 17.52 -49.00
CA SER A 289 -3.97 17.02 -50.33
C SER A 289 -3.52 15.57 -50.26
N LYS A 290 -2.77 15.20 -49.21
CA LYS A 290 -2.30 13.84 -48.96
C LYS A 290 -2.43 13.52 -47.47
N LEU A 291 -3.17 12.48 -47.14
CA LEU A 291 -3.29 12.00 -45.76
C LEU A 291 -2.23 10.91 -45.48
N PRO A 292 -1.61 10.91 -44.29
CA PRO A 292 -0.71 9.84 -43.90
C PRO A 292 -1.47 8.53 -43.64
N PRO A 293 -0.84 7.35 -43.83
CA PRO A 293 -1.42 6.07 -43.42
C PRO A 293 -1.76 6.01 -41.93
N VAL A 294 -0.94 6.62 -41.07
CA VAL A 294 -1.20 6.81 -39.64
C VAL A 294 -1.45 8.29 -39.40
N LEU A 295 -2.69 8.65 -39.07
CA LEU A 295 -3.14 10.02 -38.84
C LEU A 295 -3.24 10.30 -37.35
N THR A 296 -2.50 11.28 -36.85
CA THR A 296 -2.48 11.63 -35.43
C THR A 296 -3.08 13.02 -35.20
N PHE A 297 -4.04 13.11 -34.28
CA PHE A 297 -4.65 14.36 -33.86
C PHE A 297 -4.20 14.72 -32.44
N GLU A 298 -3.68 15.92 -32.26
CA GLU A 298 -3.42 16.51 -30.95
C GLU A 298 -4.65 17.29 -30.51
N LEU A 299 -5.19 16.97 -29.34
CA LEU A 299 -6.35 17.63 -28.76
C LEU A 299 -5.88 18.66 -27.72
N SER A 300 -5.74 19.91 -28.16
CA SER A 300 -5.38 21.01 -27.28
C SER A 300 -6.54 21.35 -26.36
N ARG A 301 -6.40 20.96 -25.10
CA ARG A 301 -7.37 21.22 -24.02
C ARG A 301 -6.89 22.27 -23.03
N PHE A 302 -5.73 22.89 -23.24
CA PHE A 302 -5.22 23.91 -22.32
C PHE A 302 -5.44 25.30 -22.92
N GLU A 303 -6.16 26.14 -22.18
CA GLU A 303 -6.32 27.56 -22.51
C GLU A 303 -5.85 28.44 -21.37
N PHE A 304 -5.30 29.60 -21.70
CA PHE A 304 -4.84 30.54 -20.69
C PHE A 304 -6.03 31.26 -20.05
N ASN A 305 -6.34 30.92 -18.80
CA ASN A 305 -7.37 31.62 -18.07
C ASN A 305 -6.82 32.97 -17.57
N GLN A 306 -7.19 34.06 -18.25
CA GLN A 306 -6.74 35.42 -17.91
C GLN A 306 -7.13 35.83 -16.48
N SER A 307 -8.22 35.30 -15.92
CA SER A 307 -8.65 35.63 -14.56
C SER A 307 -7.82 34.94 -13.47
N LEU A 308 -7.32 33.73 -13.75
CA LEU A 308 -6.51 32.93 -12.82
C LEU A 308 -4.99 33.08 -13.07
N GLY A 309 -4.59 33.70 -14.19
CA GLY A 309 -3.20 33.92 -14.56
C GLY A 309 -2.41 32.63 -14.84
N ARG A 310 -3.09 31.52 -15.13
CA ARG A 310 -2.48 30.20 -15.36
C ARG A 310 -3.24 29.42 -16.45
N PRO A 311 -2.57 28.51 -17.18
CA PRO A 311 -3.26 27.61 -18.11
C PRO A 311 -4.21 26.68 -17.35
N GLU A 312 -5.43 26.54 -17.85
CA GLU A 312 -6.47 25.69 -17.30
C GLU A 312 -6.90 24.64 -18.32
N LYS A 313 -7.18 23.43 -17.83
CA LYS A 313 -7.63 22.31 -18.64
C LYS A 313 -9.13 22.42 -18.90
N ILE A 314 -9.52 22.33 -20.16
CA ILE A 314 -10.90 22.31 -20.62
C ILE A 314 -11.46 20.89 -20.39
N HIS A 315 -12.38 20.79 -19.45
CA HIS A 315 -13.10 19.55 -19.13
C HIS A 315 -14.36 19.33 -19.98
N LYS A 316 -14.58 20.14 -21.03
CA LYS A 316 -15.72 19.96 -21.94
C LYS A 316 -15.63 18.58 -22.62
N LYS A 317 -16.77 17.90 -22.71
CA LYS A 317 -16.93 16.62 -23.41
C LYS A 317 -16.69 16.83 -24.91
N LEU A 318 -15.77 16.07 -25.49
CA LEU A 318 -15.52 16.00 -26.92
C LEU A 318 -15.68 14.55 -27.38
N GLU A 319 -16.63 14.31 -28.27
CA GLU A 319 -16.91 12.98 -28.81
C GLU A 319 -16.07 12.70 -30.05
N PHE A 320 -15.45 11.52 -30.12
CA PHE A 320 -14.73 11.06 -31.32
C PHE A 320 -15.16 9.64 -31.69
N PRO A 321 -15.30 9.34 -32.99
CA PRO A 321 -15.81 8.05 -33.46
C PRO A 321 -14.72 6.97 -33.51
N GLN A 322 -15.12 5.70 -33.53
CA GLN A 322 -14.19 4.59 -33.80
C GLN A 322 -13.68 4.58 -35.26
N VAL A 323 -14.48 5.10 -36.19
CA VAL A 323 -14.13 5.24 -37.59
C VAL A 323 -14.50 6.64 -38.05
N ILE A 324 -13.53 7.37 -38.56
CA ILE A 324 -13.71 8.68 -39.18
C ILE A 324 -13.54 8.57 -40.69
N TYR A 325 -14.35 9.28 -41.45
CA TYR A 325 -14.30 9.30 -42.91
C TYR A 325 -13.77 10.67 -43.37
N MET A 326 -12.62 10.67 -44.05
CA MET A 326 -11.88 11.90 -44.35
C MET A 326 -12.24 12.55 -45.71
N ASP A 327 -13.22 12.00 -46.42
CA ASP A 327 -13.68 12.42 -47.75
C ASP A 327 -14.81 13.47 -47.72
N ARG A 328 -15.07 14.09 -46.56
CA ARG A 328 -16.25 14.93 -46.27
C ARG A 328 -16.22 16.37 -46.80
N GLY A 329 -15.33 16.72 -47.74
CA GLY A 329 -15.16 18.10 -48.23
C GLY A 329 -16.42 18.75 -48.83
N GLU A 330 -17.32 17.97 -49.45
CA GLU A 330 -18.56 18.49 -50.07
C GLU A 330 -19.68 18.79 -49.06
N VAL A 331 -19.59 18.27 -47.84
CA VAL A 331 -20.57 18.44 -46.75
C VAL A 331 -20.59 19.90 -46.25
N LYS A 332 -19.43 20.56 -46.23
CA LYS A 332 -19.25 21.95 -45.78
C LYS A 332 -20.19 22.92 -46.54
N ARG A 333 -20.26 22.82 -47.86
CA ARG A 333 -21.08 23.72 -48.70
C ARG A 333 -22.58 23.67 -48.38
N LEU A 334 -23.09 22.51 -47.97
CA LEU A 334 -24.49 22.33 -47.59
C LEU A 334 -24.74 22.72 -46.13
N LYS A 335 -23.77 22.48 -45.23
CA LYS A 335 -23.80 23.03 -43.86
C LYS A 335 -23.79 24.55 -43.86
N ASP A 336 -22.94 25.20 -44.65
CA ASP A 336 -22.90 26.67 -44.78
C ASP A 336 -24.25 27.22 -45.28
N GLN A 337 -24.87 26.55 -46.24
CA GLN A 337 -26.23 26.89 -46.71
C GLN A 337 -27.27 26.71 -45.61
N LEU A 338 -27.16 25.64 -44.80
CA LEU A 338 -28.06 25.39 -43.67
C LEU A 338 -27.93 26.49 -42.60
N THR A 339 -26.71 26.87 -42.23
CA THR A 339 -26.43 27.92 -41.25
C THR A 339 -26.98 29.28 -41.71
N VAL A 340 -26.79 29.63 -42.99
CA VAL A 340 -27.35 30.86 -43.57
C VAL A 340 -28.88 30.85 -43.58
N LEU A 341 -29.51 29.70 -43.85
CA LEU A 341 -30.97 29.57 -43.82
C LEU A 341 -31.52 29.63 -42.38
N GLN A 342 -30.82 29.05 -41.40
CA GLN A 342 -31.17 29.13 -39.98
C GLN A 342 -31.07 30.56 -39.45
N GLN A 343 -29.99 31.28 -39.77
CA GLN A 343 -29.83 32.68 -39.40
C GLN A 343 -30.92 33.58 -40.03
N LYS A 344 -31.33 33.29 -41.27
CA LYS A 344 -32.47 33.97 -41.92
C LYS A 344 -33.81 33.66 -41.25
N LEU A 345 -33.99 32.45 -40.72
CA LEU A 345 -35.21 32.07 -39.99
C LEU A 345 -35.25 32.76 -38.61
N GLU A 346 -34.14 32.79 -37.88
CA GLU A 346 -34.01 33.49 -36.59
C GLU A 346 -34.31 34.99 -36.74
N GLY A 347 -33.74 35.64 -37.77
CA GLY A 347 -34.03 37.04 -38.07
C GLY A 347 -35.49 37.35 -38.46
N GLN A 348 -36.30 36.35 -38.80
CA GLN A 348 -37.75 36.50 -39.03
C GLN A 348 -38.61 36.12 -37.81
N THR A 349 -38.01 35.54 -36.77
CA THR A 349 -38.72 35.00 -35.60
C THR A 349 -38.49 35.84 -34.34
N GLU A 350 -37.40 36.64 -34.28
CA GLU A 350 -37.14 37.59 -33.19
C GLU A 350 -38.04 38.85 -33.31
N PRO A 351 -38.89 39.14 -32.31
CA PRO A 351 -39.51 40.46 -32.15
C PRO A 351 -38.56 41.38 -31.38
N ASP A 352 -38.31 42.59 -31.90
CA ASP A 352 -37.58 43.64 -31.19
C ASP A 352 -38.11 43.83 -29.75
N ASP A 353 -37.15 43.94 -28.84
CA ASP A 353 -37.24 44.18 -27.40
C ASP A 353 -38.36 45.15 -26.96
N ALA A 354 -39.29 44.64 -26.17
CA ALA A 354 -40.16 45.44 -25.31
C ALA A 354 -40.48 44.70 -24.01
N GLY A 355 -39.52 44.74 -23.07
CA GLY A 355 -39.81 45.00 -21.67
C GLY A 355 -40.34 43.82 -20.82
N SER A 356 -39.42 43.19 -20.10
CA SER A 356 -39.71 42.48 -18.85
C SER A 356 -40.36 43.42 -17.82
N SER A 357 -41.52 43.02 -17.27
CA SER A 357 -41.89 43.39 -15.90
C SER A 357 -42.86 42.36 -15.29
N ASP A 358 -42.34 41.71 -14.25
CA ASP A 358 -42.93 41.01 -13.11
C ASP A 358 -44.46 40.97 -12.94
N GLY A 359 -44.93 39.80 -12.47
CA GLY A 359 -46.27 39.71 -11.88
C GLY A 359 -46.72 38.34 -11.41
N SER A 360 -46.06 37.79 -10.37
CA SER A 360 -46.57 36.90 -9.30
C SER A 360 -47.52 35.74 -9.62
N GLY A 361 -47.10 34.54 -9.22
CA GLY A 361 -47.89 33.32 -9.30
C GLY A 361 -48.87 33.05 -8.15
N CYS A 362 -49.74 32.08 -8.44
CA CYS A 362 -50.42 31.10 -7.57
C CYS A 362 -51.50 31.61 -6.58
N PRO A 363 -52.42 30.76 -6.04
CA PRO A 363 -52.56 29.30 -6.23
C PRO A 363 -54.01 28.72 -6.33
N GLN A 364 -54.07 27.48 -6.84
CA GLN A 364 -54.84 26.34 -6.32
C GLN A 364 -56.38 26.18 -6.45
N THR A 365 -56.71 25.00 -7.00
CA THR A 365 -57.65 23.96 -6.51
C THR A 365 -59.17 24.21 -6.49
N ALA A 366 -59.89 23.30 -7.17
CA ALA A 366 -60.67 22.21 -6.56
C ALA A 366 -62.02 21.96 -7.28
N THR A 367 -62.18 20.73 -7.78
CA THR A 367 -63.43 19.92 -7.87
C THR A 367 -64.78 20.61 -8.12
N GLN A 368 -65.48 20.22 -9.20
CA GLN A 368 -66.66 19.35 -9.18
C GLN A 368 -67.40 19.31 -10.54
N ARG A 369 -67.81 18.09 -10.94
CA ARG A 369 -68.89 17.67 -11.87
C ARG A 369 -69.22 18.54 -13.08
N THR A 370 -68.95 17.99 -14.26
CA THR A 370 -69.36 18.49 -15.58
C THR A 370 -70.89 18.45 -15.78
N PRO A 371 -71.53 19.54 -16.26
CA PRO A 371 -72.80 19.46 -16.95
C PRO A 371 -72.56 19.03 -18.41
N ILE A 372 -73.45 18.19 -18.94
CA ILE A 372 -73.41 17.78 -20.36
C ILE A 372 -73.79 18.99 -21.23
N HIS A 373 -72.84 19.52 -22.01
CA HIS A 373 -73.10 20.48 -23.08
C HIS A 373 -73.06 19.78 -24.44
N LYS A 374 -74.03 20.12 -25.30
CA LYS A 374 -74.11 19.58 -26.67
C LYS A 374 -72.93 20.09 -27.51
N PRO A 375 -72.43 19.31 -28.48
CA PRO A 375 -71.36 19.79 -29.35
C PRO A 375 -71.88 20.99 -30.14
N PHE A 376 -71.14 22.10 -30.11
CA PHE A 376 -71.39 23.37 -30.82
C PHE A 376 -72.30 24.44 -30.18
N THR A 377 -72.38 24.54 -28.85
CA THR A 377 -72.90 25.77 -28.20
C THR A 377 -71.86 26.40 -27.27
N GLN A 378 -71.33 27.58 -27.66
CA GLN A 378 -70.58 28.46 -26.74
C GLN A 378 -71.55 29.04 -25.71
N CYS A 379 -71.34 28.71 -24.43
CA CYS A 379 -72.10 29.28 -23.33
C CYS A 379 -71.58 30.69 -23.01
N ARG A 380 -72.45 31.71 -23.20
CA ARG A 380 -72.27 33.14 -22.83
C ARG A 380 -71.11 33.87 -23.54
N PRO A 381 -71.39 34.77 -24.51
CA PRO A 381 -70.43 35.83 -24.84
C PRO A 381 -70.27 36.75 -23.61
N PRO A 382 -69.06 37.20 -23.27
CA PRO A 382 -68.88 38.27 -22.30
C PRO A 382 -69.61 39.51 -22.81
N ILE A 383 -70.35 40.20 -21.93
CA ILE A 383 -70.90 41.52 -22.20
C ILE A 383 -69.73 42.42 -22.61
N GLU A 384 -69.79 43.00 -23.81
CA GLU A 384 -68.78 43.92 -24.34
C GLU A 384 -68.67 45.15 -23.43
N VAL A 385 -67.69 45.11 -22.52
CA VAL A 385 -67.09 46.30 -21.94
C VAL A 385 -65.69 46.36 -22.55
N PRO A 386 -65.31 47.40 -23.33
CA PRO A 386 -63.96 47.48 -23.85
C PRO A 386 -63.01 47.78 -22.69
N LEU A 387 -62.38 46.74 -22.14
CA LEU A 387 -61.18 46.88 -21.34
C LEU A 387 -59.99 47.01 -22.32
N GLN A 388 -59.18 48.04 -22.10
CA GLN A 388 -58.08 48.62 -22.90
C GLN A 388 -57.17 47.67 -23.70
N PRO A 389 -56.41 48.15 -24.71
CA PRO A 389 -56.51 49.42 -25.45
C PRO A 389 -57.25 49.24 -26.78
N ALA A 390 -58.19 50.15 -27.06
CA ALA A 390 -58.91 50.21 -28.33
C ALA A 390 -58.66 51.58 -29.00
N PRO A 391 -58.53 51.64 -30.33
CA PRO A 391 -58.32 52.90 -31.02
C PRO A 391 -59.46 53.90 -30.73
N HIS A 392 -59.11 55.15 -30.40
CA HIS A 392 -60.07 56.14 -29.90
C HIS A 392 -61.12 56.61 -30.92
N SER A 393 -60.77 56.66 -32.20
CA SER A 393 -61.66 57.01 -33.31
C SER A 393 -61.04 56.52 -34.63
N VAL A 394 -61.61 55.46 -35.21
CA VAL A 394 -61.19 54.90 -36.51
C VAL A 394 -62.44 54.64 -37.33
N THR A 395 -62.43 55.01 -38.61
CA THR A 395 -63.55 54.72 -39.51
C THR A 395 -63.59 53.23 -39.86
N GLU A 396 -64.76 52.70 -40.17
CA GLU A 396 -64.92 51.27 -40.50
C GLU A 396 -64.11 50.89 -41.76
N GLU A 397 -63.96 51.82 -42.69
CA GLU A 397 -63.14 51.69 -43.90
C GLU A 397 -61.63 51.63 -43.58
N GLU A 398 -61.13 52.51 -42.70
CA GLU A 398 -59.73 52.47 -42.24
C GLU A 398 -59.42 51.20 -41.45
N LEU A 399 -60.34 50.76 -40.58
CA LEU A 399 -60.16 49.53 -39.81
C LEU A 399 -60.15 48.30 -40.71
N TYR A 400 -61.05 48.25 -41.69
CA TYR A 400 -61.07 47.20 -42.71
C TYR A 400 -59.78 47.20 -43.53
N PHE A 401 -59.28 48.37 -43.94
CA PHE A 401 -58.04 48.50 -44.69
C PHE A 401 -56.83 48.03 -43.88
N VAL A 402 -56.66 48.51 -42.65
CA VAL A 402 -55.55 48.11 -41.76
C VAL A 402 -55.63 46.62 -41.44
N ARG A 403 -56.81 46.09 -41.13
CA ARG A 403 -57.00 44.65 -40.88
C ARG A 403 -56.66 43.81 -42.10
N SER A 404 -57.09 44.23 -43.29
CA SER A 404 -56.79 43.54 -44.54
C SER A 404 -55.28 43.56 -44.85
N CYS A 405 -54.61 44.70 -44.64
CA CYS A 405 -53.17 44.83 -44.82
C CYS A 405 -52.39 43.96 -43.82
N LEU A 406 -52.73 44.00 -42.53
CA LEU A 406 -52.08 43.19 -41.50
C LEU A 406 -52.34 41.69 -41.69
N GLN A 407 -53.55 41.29 -42.06
CA GLN A 407 -53.86 39.88 -42.36
C GLN A 407 -53.07 39.39 -43.58
N ARG A 408 -52.94 40.23 -44.61
CA ARG A 408 -52.13 39.92 -45.79
C ARG A 408 -50.64 39.79 -45.43
N TRP A 409 -50.07 40.78 -44.74
CA TRP A 409 -48.66 40.73 -44.32
C TRP A 409 -48.38 39.57 -43.37
N ARG A 410 -49.29 39.29 -42.44
CA ARG A 410 -49.19 38.11 -41.57
C ARG A 410 -49.14 36.83 -42.38
N ALA A 411 -50.02 36.67 -43.38
CA ALA A 411 -50.00 35.50 -44.25
C ALA A 411 -48.72 35.43 -45.12
N GLU A 412 -48.22 36.57 -45.61
CA GLU A 412 -46.96 36.66 -46.37
C GLU A 412 -45.75 36.25 -45.49
N VAL A 413 -45.67 36.72 -44.25
CA VAL A 413 -44.62 36.34 -43.28
C VAL A 413 -44.75 34.89 -42.86
N GLU A 414 -45.96 34.42 -42.52
CA GLU A 414 -46.20 33.02 -42.15
C GLU A 414 -45.83 32.06 -43.31
N ASN A 415 -46.11 32.43 -44.56
CA ASN A 415 -45.68 31.67 -45.72
C ASN A 415 -44.16 31.69 -45.88
N THR A 416 -43.50 32.84 -45.70
CA THR A 416 -42.04 32.95 -45.79
C THR A 416 -41.35 32.10 -44.71
N ILE A 417 -41.86 32.12 -43.47
CA ILE A 417 -41.38 31.27 -42.37
C ILE A 417 -41.57 29.79 -42.71
N ASN A 418 -42.73 29.41 -43.25
CA ASN A 418 -43.00 28.02 -43.62
C ASN A 418 -42.12 27.55 -44.79
N GLU A 419 -41.85 28.40 -45.77
CA GLU A 419 -40.93 28.13 -46.88
C GLU A 419 -39.48 28.00 -46.40
N LEU A 420 -39.03 28.87 -45.48
CA LEU A 420 -37.71 28.78 -44.86
C LEU A 420 -37.57 27.49 -44.05
N LYS A 421 -38.57 27.14 -43.23
CA LYS A 421 -38.59 25.86 -42.49
C LYS A 421 -38.53 24.65 -43.43
N ALA A 422 -39.34 24.63 -44.48
CA ALA A 422 -39.30 23.56 -45.47
C ALA A 422 -37.97 23.49 -46.22
N SER A 423 -37.32 24.63 -46.50
CA SER A 423 -36.00 24.68 -47.11
C SER A 423 -34.91 24.17 -46.16
N ILE A 424 -34.98 24.52 -44.87
CA ILE A 424 -34.09 24.00 -43.82
C ILE A 424 -34.25 22.48 -43.73
N ASP A 425 -35.48 21.99 -43.60
CA ASP A 425 -35.77 20.55 -43.52
C ASP A 425 -35.24 19.79 -44.74
N LYS A 426 -35.39 20.38 -45.94
CA LYS A 426 -34.88 19.79 -47.19
C LYS A 426 -33.35 19.75 -47.23
N VAL A 427 -32.67 20.80 -46.78
CA VAL A 427 -31.20 20.83 -46.71
C VAL A 427 -30.69 19.90 -45.62
N SER A 428 -31.34 19.84 -44.45
CA SER A 428 -31.04 18.89 -43.37
C SER A 428 -31.22 17.45 -43.81
N GLN A 429 -32.30 17.11 -44.50
CA GLN A 429 -32.52 15.77 -45.04
C GLN A 429 -31.51 15.41 -46.15
N ALA A 430 -31.11 16.37 -46.98
CA ALA A 430 -30.04 16.16 -47.96
C ALA A 430 -28.68 15.92 -47.28
N LEU A 431 -28.41 16.63 -46.17
CA LEU A 431 -27.21 16.47 -45.37
C LEU A 431 -27.16 15.09 -44.68
N GLU A 432 -28.25 14.67 -44.03
CA GLU A 432 -28.41 13.33 -43.44
C GLU A 432 -28.34 12.21 -44.50
N GLY A 433 -28.97 12.43 -45.66
CA GLY A 433 -28.91 11.52 -46.81
C GLY A 433 -27.50 11.37 -47.38
N MET A 434 -26.71 12.44 -47.40
CA MET A 434 -25.30 12.41 -47.84
C MET A 434 -24.39 11.64 -46.89
N TYR A 435 -24.61 11.74 -45.57
CA TYR A 435 -23.89 10.89 -44.60
C TYR A 435 -24.24 9.40 -44.75
N SER A 436 -25.38 9.09 -45.39
CA SER A 436 -25.82 7.74 -45.71
C SER A 436 -25.38 7.28 -47.11
N ASP A 437 -24.80 8.17 -47.92
CA ASP A 437 -24.47 7.92 -49.32
C ASP A 437 -23.08 7.29 -49.45
N ASN A 438 -23.00 6.22 -50.25
CA ASN A 438 -21.81 5.35 -50.30
C ASN A 438 -20.56 6.07 -50.89
N SER A 439 -20.73 7.24 -51.52
CA SER A 439 -19.64 8.02 -52.13
C SER A 439 -18.81 8.85 -51.15
N LEU A 440 -19.33 9.17 -49.96
CA LEU A 440 -18.66 9.98 -48.91
C LEU A 440 -18.20 9.14 -47.70
N CYS A 441 -18.16 7.82 -47.89
CA CYS A 441 -17.62 6.83 -46.95
C CYS A 441 -16.43 6.05 -47.57
N GLN A 442 -15.72 6.67 -48.50
CA GLN A 442 -14.66 6.05 -49.28
C GLN A 442 -13.32 6.07 -48.56
N VAL A 443 -13.03 7.00 -47.64
CA VAL A 443 -11.71 7.06 -47.00
C VAL A 443 -11.83 6.81 -45.48
N PRO A 444 -12.06 5.55 -45.05
CA PRO A 444 -12.21 5.22 -43.64
C PRO A 444 -10.86 5.20 -42.93
N TYR A 445 -10.82 5.84 -41.77
CA TYR A 445 -9.73 5.83 -40.81
C TYR A 445 -10.24 5.23 -39.50
N ARG A 446 -9.64 4.12 -39.07
CA ARG A 446 -10.04 3.40 -37.85
C ARG A 446 -9.18 3.85 -36.68
N LEU A 447 -9.80 4.13 -35.54
CA LEU A 447 -9.12 4.50 -34.31
C LEU A 447 -8.27 3.32 -33.83
N HIS A 448 -6.96 3.54 -33.69
CA HIS A 448 -6.01 2.54 -33.25
C HIS A 448 -5.59 2.76 -31.79
N ALA A 449 -5.29 4.00 -31.42
CA ALA A 449 -4.86 4.32 -30.05
C ALA A 449 -5.40 5.68 -29.58
N VAL A 450 -5.62 5.80 -28.27
CA VAL A 450 -6.02 7.02 -27.57
C VAL A 450 -5.10 7.21 -26.38
N LEU A 451 -4.36 8.32 -26.35
CA LEU A 451 -3.53 8.70 -25.20
C LEU A 451 -4.35 9.61 -24.30
N VAL A 452 -4.47 9.22 -23.04
CA VAL A 452 -5.28 9.90 -22.03
C VAL A 452 -4.36 10.51 -20.98
N HIS A 453 -4.71 11.71 -20.56
CA HIS A 453 -4.00 12.45 -19.52
C HIS A 453 -4.95 12.79 -18.36
N GLU A 454 -4.54 12.48 -17.14
CA GLU A 454 -5.18 12.90 -15.90
C GLU A 454 -4.25 13.77 -15.08
N GLY A 455 -4.68 14.99 -14.77
CA GLY A 455 -3.87 15.92 -13.99
C GLY A 455 -3.85 17.33 -14.58
N GLN A 456 -2.89 18.11 -14.09
CA GLN A 456 -2.66 19.51 -14.47
C GLN A 456 -1.65 19.59 -15.62
N ALA A 457 -1.51 20.76 -16.25
CA ALA A 457 -0.59 20.95 -17.38
C ALA A 457 0.87 20.57 -17.08
N SER A 458 1.33 20.83 -15.86
CA SER A 458 2.71 20.57 -15.46
C SER A 458 2.91 19.14 -14.94
N ALA A 459 1.91 18.59 -14.24
CA ALA A 459 2.00 17.29 -13.61
C ALA A 459 0.72 16.50 -13.79
N GLY A 460 0.86 15.29 -14.30
CA GLY A 460 -0.23 14.34 -14.42
C GLY A 460 0.26 12.96 -14.81
N HIS A 461 -0.70 12.06 -14.94
CA HIS A 461 -0.48 10.67 -15.27
C HIS A 461 -1.01 10.38 -16.66
N TYR A 462 -0.23 9.65 -17.45
CA TYR A 462 -0.55 9.30 -18.82
C TYR A 462 -0.70 7.79 -18.97
N TRP A 463 -1.70 7.38 -19.75
CA TRP A 463 -1.88 5.99 -20.17
C TRP A 463 -2.44 5.94 -21.58
N ALA A 464 -2.43 4.77 -22.18
CA ALA A 464 -2.94 4.57 -23.54
C ALA A 464 -4.02 3.49 -23.58
N TYR A 465 -5.05 3.72 -24.37
CA TYR A 465 -5.94 2.68 -24.86
C TYR A 465 -5.54 2.32 -26.28
N ILE A 466 -5.35 1.04 -26.56
CA ILE A 466 -4.90 0.57 -27.88
C ILE A 466 -5.79 -0.59 -28.31
N TYR A 467 -6.22 -0.54 -29.57
CA TYR A 467 -7.03 -1.59 -30.16
C TYR A 467 -6.15 -2.72 -30.67
N ASP A 468 -6.33 -3.90 -30.09
CA ASP A 468 -5.71 -5.15 -30.55
C ASP A 468 -6.50 -5.67 -31.75
N HIS A 469 -5.96 -5.47 -32.95
CA HIS A 469 -6.59 -5.89 -34.20
C HIS A 469 -6.65 -7.41 -34.37
N ALA A 470 -5.73 -8.15 -33.75
CA ALA A 470 -5.69 -9.61 -33.85
C ALA A 470 -6.82 -10.25 -33.01
N ASN A 471 -6.98 -9.78 -31.77
CA ASN A 471 -8.01 -10.29 -30.85
C ASN A 471 -9.31 -9.47 -30.84
N LYS A 472 -9.37 -8.37 -31.60
CA LYS A 472 -10.52 -7.48 -31.76
C LYS A 472 -11.04 -6.86 -30.46
N ARG A 473 -10.14 -6.54 -29.53
CA ARG A 473 -10.45 -5.99 -28.20
C ARG A 473 -9.68 -4.71 -27.90
N TRP A 474 -10.19 -3.91 -26.97
CA TRP A 474 -9.46 -2.77 -26.43
C TRP A 474 -8.60 -3.21 -25.25
N LEU A 475 -7.37 -2.71 -25.19
CA LEU A 475 -6.46 -2.94 -24.08
C LEU A 475 -6.05 -1.59 -23.49
N LYS A 476 -6.00 -1.51 -22.16
CA LYS A 476 -5.54 -0.36 -21.39
C LYS A 476 -4.12 -0.61 -20.92
N TYR A 477 -3.20 0.23 -21.37
CA TYR A 477 -1.78 0.21 -21.06
C TYR A 477 -1.47 1.31 -20.06
N ASN A 478 -1.36 0.93 -18.79
CA ASN A 478 -1.06 1.83 -17.69
C ASN A 478 0.24 1.39 -17.01
N ASP A 479 1.37 1.86 -17.56
CA ASP A 479 2.72 1.47 -17.15
C ASP A 479 2.91 -0.06 -17.14
N VAL A 480 3.18 -0.65 -15.97
CA VAL A 480 3.40 -2.11 -15.81
C VAL A 480 2.11 -2.92 -15.94
N MET A 481 0.96 -2.26 -15.85
CA MET A 481 -0.35 -2.89 -15.87
C MET A 481 -0.94 -2.81 -17.28
N VAL A 482 -1.01 -3.97 -17.95
CA VAL A 482 -1.80 -4.14 -19.18
C VAL A 482 -3.07 -4.90 -18.82
N THR A 483 -4.22 -4.33 -19.15
CA THR A 483 -5.54 -4.88 -18.80
C THR A 483 -6.48 -4.83 -19.98
N GLU A 484 -7.42 -5.76 -20.06
CA GLU A 484 -8.49 -5.71 -21.04
C GLU A 484 -9.49 -4.61 -20.69
N SER A 485 -9.97 -3.89 -21.70
CA SER A 485 -10.89 -2.77 -21.53
C SER A 485 -11.97 -2.77 -22.61
N THR A 486 -12.96 -1.92 -22.44
CA THR A 486 -14.14 -1.81 -23.29
C THR A 486 -14.21 -0.42 -23.91
N TRP A 487 -15.01 -0.27 -24.98
CA TRP A 487 -15.24 1.03 -25.60
C TRP A 487 -15.87 2.02 -24.62
N GLU A 488 -16.77 1.53 -23.76
CA GLU A 488 -17.48 2.32 -22.77
C GLU A 488 -16.53 2.89 -21.70
N GLU A 489 -15.57 2.07 -21.24
CA GLU A 489 -14.52 2.53 -20.33
C GLU A 489 -13.60 3.57 -21.00
N LEU A 490 -13.15 3.31 -22.23
CA LEU A 490 -12.35 4.26 -23.00
C LEU A 490 -13.07 5.60 -23.12
N VAL A 491 -14.34 5.60 -23.53
CA VAL A 491 -15.16 6.80 -23.69
C VAL A 491 -15.28 7.59 -22.40
N ARG A 492 -15.53 6.90 -21.27
CA ARG A 492 -15.66 7.53 -19.95
C ARG A 492 -14.39 8.30 -19.56
N ASP A 493 -13.22 7.71 -19.78
CA ASP A 493 -11.93 8.31 -19.42
C ASP A 493 -11.45 9.36 -20.46
N SER A 494 -11.88 9.24 -21.72
CA SER A 494 -11.29 9.96 -22.84
C SER A 494 -12.08 11.18 -23.31
N TYR A 495 -13.41 11.18 -23.25
CA TYR A 495 -14.21 12.30 -23.80
C TYR A 495 -14.06 13.59 -22.99
N GLY A 496 -13.75 13.47 -21.69
CA GLY A 496 -13.71 14.57 -20.74
C GLY A 496 -15.10 14.90 -20.17
N GLY A 497 -15.12 15.54 -18.99
CA GLY A 497 -16.33 16.01 -18.31
C GLY A 497 -16.90 15.06 -17.26
N MET A 498 -16.60 13.76 -17.34
CA MET A 498 -16.99 12.78 -16.32
C MET A 498 -15.90 12.56 -15.26
N THR A 499 -14.63 12.71 -15.65
CA THR A 499 -13.45 12.50 -14.82
C THR A 499 -12.45 13.64 -15.01
N ASN A 500 -11.40 13.67 -14.19
CA ASN A 500 -10.26 14.59 -14.38
C ASN A 500 -9.37 14.19 -15.58
N ALA A 501 -9.57 12.97 -16.09
CA ALA A 501 -8.96 12.45 -17.30
C ALA A 501 -9.62 12.98 -18.58
N SER A 502 -8.83 13.12 -19.63
CA SER A 502 -9.30 13.43 -20.98
C SER A 502 -8.29 12.96 -22.03
N ALA A 503 -8.76 12.59 -23.21
CA ALA A 503 -7.89 12.31 -24.35
C ALA A 503 -7.11 13.56 -24.75
N TYR A 504 -5.82 13.34 -24.98
CA TYR A 504 -4.85 14.32 -25.41
C TYR A 504 -4.38 14.05 -26.84
N CYS A 505 -4.22 12.79 -27.24
CA CYS A 505 -3.86 12.42 -28.61
C CYS A 505 -4.71 11.24 -29.11
N LEU A 506 -5.17 11.34 -30.35
CA LEU A 506 -5.90 10.29 -31.06
C LEU A 506 -5.06 9.81 -32.25
N MET A 507 -4.88 8.49 -32.37
CA MET A 507 -4.18 7.87 -33.49
C MET A 507 -5.13 7.02 -34.31
N TYR A 508 -5.32 7.39 -35.57
CA TYR A 508 -6.11 6.66 -36.55
C TYR A 508 -5.22 6.00 -37.60
N ILE A 509 -5.66 4.87 -38.13
CA ILE A 509 -5.00 4.16 -39.23
C ILE A 509 -5.93 4.03 -40.43
N ASN A 510 -5.37 4.13 -41.63
CA ASN A 510 -6.15 4.04 -42.86
C ASN A 510 -6.72 2.61 -43.04
N GLY A 511 -8.04 2.49 -43.04
CA GLY A 511 -8.75 1.20 -43.13
C GLY A 511 -8.64 0.52 -44.49
N LYS A 512 -8.20 1.21 -45.54
CA LYS A 512 -7.96 0.65 -46.88
C LYS A 512 -6.60 -0.04 -47.03
N LEU A 513 -5.69 0.15 -46.07
CA LEU A 513 -4.30 -0.30 -46.16
C LEU A 513 -4.06 -1.50 -45.22
N PRO A 514 -4.32 -2.75 -45.66
CA PRO A 514 -4.25 -3.92 -44.79
C PRO A 514 -2.82 -4.21 -44.27
N TYR A 515 -1.78 -3.76 -44.99
CA TYR A 515 -0.40 -3.95 -44.56
C TYR A 515 -0.06 -3.25 -43.23
N LEU A 516 -0.84 -2.22 -42.84
CA LEU A 516 -0.65 -1.48 -41.58
C LEU A 516 -0.85 -2.38 -40.35
N ILE A 517 -1.77 -3.34 -40.45
CA ILE A 517 -2.14 -4.27 -39.37
C ILE A 517 -1.68 -5.70 -39.63
N ALA A 518 -1.05 -5.98 -40.77
CA ALA A 518 -0.57 -7.31 -41.10
C ALA A 518 0.54 -7.75 -40.13
N GLU A 519 0.43 -8.97 -39.59
CA GLU A 519 1.47 -9.62 -38.81
C GLU A 519 2.60 -10.13 -39.73
N ASP A 520 3.77 -10.37 -39.15
CA ASP A 520 4.94 -10.85 -39.90
C ASP A 520 4.71 -12.28 -40.37
N THR A 521 5.01 -12.58 -41.63
CA THR A 521 4.93 -13.93 -42.17
C THR A 521 6.31 -14.45 -42.53
N ASP A 522 6.54 -15.72 -42.28
CA ASP A 522 7.74 -16.42 -42.69
C ASP A 522 7.81 -16.50 -44.22
N ASN A 523 8.96 -16.14 -44.80
CA ASN A 523 9.12 -16.04 -46.24
C ASN A 523 9.12 -17.40 -46.96
N GLU A 524 9.41 -18.50 -46.24
CA GLU A 524 9.50 -19.85 -46.81
C GLU A 524 8.21 -20.65 -46.62
N THR A 525 7.56 -20.52 -45.46
CA THR A 525 6.37 -21.28 -45.06
C THR A 525 5.07 -20.49 -45.18
N GLY A 526 5.14 -19.16 -45.29
CA GLY A 526 3.96 -18.27 -45.30
C GLY A 526 3.20 -18.22 -43.99
N GLN A 527 3.72 -18.85 -42.91
CA GLN A 527 3.08 -18.86 -41.60
C GLN A 527 3.34 -17.55 -40.86
N VAL A 528 2.37 -17.12 -40.06
CA VAL A 528 2.52 -15.91 -39.24
C VAL A 528 3.53 -16.16 -38.12
N LEU A 529 4.61 -15.40 -38.12
CA LEU A 529 5.66 -15.39 -37.10
C LEU A 529 5.10 -14.76 -35.82
N LYS A 530 5.21 -15.46 -34.69
CA LYS A 530 4.75 -14.97 -33.38
C LYS A 530 5.89 -14.91 -32.38
N GLY A 531 5.84 -13.90 -31.51
CA GLY A 531 6.78 -13.74 -30.40
C GLY A 531 8.25 -13.72 -30.85
N MET A 532 9.05 -14.62 -30.28
CA MET A 532 10.50 -14.67 -30.54
C MET A 532 10.86 -14.98 -32.00
N ASP A 533 9.97 -15.60 -32.77
CA ASP A 533 10.26 -15.98 -34.15
C ASP A 533 10.24 -14.78 -35.10
N SER A 534 9.47 -13.72 -34.77
CA SER A 534 9.42 -12.47 -35.57
C SER A 534 10.65 -11.56 -35.37
N LEU A 535 11.53 -11.87 -34.41
CA LEU A 535 12.70 -11.05 -34.12
C LEU A 535 13.89 -11.38 -35.04
N PRO A 536 14.68 -10.38 -35.47
CA PRO A 536 15.98 -10.61 -36.10
C PRO A 536 16.90 -11.47 -35.22
N SER A 537 17.80 -12.26 -35.82
CA SER A 537 18.65 -13.23 -35.11
C SER A 537 19.40 -12.63 -33.92
N ILE A 538 20.02 -11.46 -34.10
CA ILE A 538 20.75 -10.76 -33.05
C ILE A 538 19.85 -10.33 -31.88
N MET A 539 18.66 -9.83 -32.17
CA MET A 539 17.67 -9.40 -31.16
C MET A 539 17.06 -10.61 -30.44
N ARG A 540 16.86 -11.71 -31.16
CA ARG A 540 16.41 -12.98 -30.57
C ARG A 540 17.43 -13.52 -29.56
N CYS A 541 18.73 -13.42 -29.83
CA CYS A 541 19.77 -13.80 -28.87
C CYS A 541 19.75 -12.90 -27.63
N TYR A 542 19.62 -11.58 -27.81
CA TYR A 542 19.53 -10.63 -26.70
C TYR A 542 18.38 -10.96 -25.74
N VAL A 543 17.17 -11.18 -26.27
CA VAL A 543 15.99 -11.49 -25.46
C VAL A 543 16.09 -12.88 -24.81
N ARG A 544 16.72 -13.86 -25.47
CA ARG A 544 16.99 -15.17 -24.84
C ARG A 544 17.88 -15.06 -23.62
N GLU A 545 18.88 -14.20 -23.68
CA GLU A 545 19.79 -14.00 -22.55
C GLU A 545 19.07 -13.29 -21.40
N ASP A 546 18.31 -12.23 -21.67
CA ASP A 546 17.47 -11.55 -20.66
C ASP A 546 16.51 -12.53 -19.96
N ASN A 547 15.82 -13.38 -20.74
CA ASN A 547 14.92 -14.41 -20.19
C ASN A 547 15.66 -15.46 -19.34
N ARG A 548 16.90 -15.80 -19.70
CA ARG A 548 17.75 -16.71 -18.91
C ARG A 548 18.13 -16.08 -17.57
N TRP A 549 18.48 -14.79 -17.57
CA TRP A 549 18.77 -14.03 -16.35
C TRP A 549 17.55 -13.95 -15.43
N PHE A 550 16.36 -13.66 -15.98
CA PHE A 550 15.12 -13.66 -15.19
C PHE A 550 14.82 -15.03 -14.56
N GLN A 551 15.06 -16.12 -15.30
CA GLN A 551 14.92 -17.47 -14.73
C GLN A 551 15.93 -17.76 -13.61
N GLN A 552 17.14 -17.19 -13.68
CA GLN A 552 18.11 -17.30 -12.61
C GLN A 552 17.66 -16.51 -11.37
N GLU A 553 17.17 -15.29 -11.55
CA GLU A 553 16.60 -14.44 -10.50
C GLU A 553 15.48 -15.18 -9.74
N LEU A 554 14.58 -15.85 -10.45
CA LEU A 554 13.51 -16.67 -9.86
C LEU A 554 14.07 -17.81 -8.99
N ARG A 555 15.06 -18.56 -9.49
CA ARG A 555 15.67 -19.66 -8.74
C ARG A 555 16.38 -19.18 -7.48
N GLU A 556 17.15 -18.09 -7.59
CA GLU A 556 17.86 -17.51 -6.45
C GLU A 556 16.88 -17.02 -5.37
N TRP A 557 15.76 -16.41 -5.77
CA TRP A 557 14.71 -16.00 -4.85
C TRP A 557 14.02 -17.20 -4.17
N GLU A 558 13.69 -18.25 -4.93
CA GLU A 558 13.11 -19.48 -4.38
C GLU A 558 14.04 -20.17 -3.37
N GLU A 559 15.34 -20.23 -3.65
CA GLU A 559 16.34 -20.78 -2.75
C GLU A 559 16.44 -19.96 -1.45
N GLN A 560 16.50 -18.63 -1.54
CA GLN A 560 16.52 -17.74 -0.38
C GLN A 560 15.24 -17.85 0.46
N PHE A 561 14.08 -17.91 -0.19
CA PHE A 561 12.80 -18.08 0.49
C PHE A 561 12.72 -19.42 1.23
N CYS A 562 13.14 -20.52 0.58
CA CYS A 562 13.21 -21.83 1.21
C CYS A 562 14.20 -21.86 2.39
N GLN A 563 15.34 -21.17 2.28
CA GLN A 563 16.31 -21.08 3.36
C GLN A 563 15.74 -20.33 4.57
N ALA A 564 15.12 -19.16 4.34
CA ALA A 564 14.48 -18.38 5.40
C ALA A 564 13.40 -19.18 6.14
N GLN A 565 12.54 -19.90 5.40
CA GLN A 565 11.53 -20.77 6.02
C GLN A 565 12.14 -21.92 6.83
N ARG A 566 13.26 -22.51 6.37
CA ARG A 566 13.97 -23.56 7.12
C ARG A 566 14.60 -23.02 8.39
N GLU A 567 15.18 -21.82 8.35
CA GLU A 567 15.76 -21.17 9.52
C GLU A 567 14.68 -20.82 10.56
N GLU A 568 13.53 -20.29 10.13
CA GLU A 568 12.37 -20.05 11.01
C GLU A 568 11.83 -21.34 11.63
N ALA A 569 11.65 -22.40 10.84
CA ALA A 569 11.20 -23.70 11.34
C ALA A 569 12.22 -24.34 12.31
N GLN A 570 13.52 -24.18 12.05
CA GLN A 570 14.56 -24.63 12.98
C GLN A 570 14.52 -23.86 14.30
N VAL A 571 14.37 -22.54 14.26
CA VAL A 571 14.23 -21.71 15.47
C VAL A 571 13.02 -22.14 16.29
N GLN A 572 11.88 -22.36 15.64
CA GLN A 572 10.65 -22.76 16.31
C GLN A 572 10.78 -24.14 16.97
N THR A 573 11.34 -25.13 16.26
CA THR A 573 11.58 -26.47 16.80
C THR A 573 12.56 -26.48 17.98
N HIS A 574 13.64 -25.69 17.93
CA HIS A 574 14.59 -25.58 19.04
C HIS A 574 13.94 -24.95 20.27
N THR A 575 13.07 -23.97 20.05
CA THR A 575 12.35 -23.27 21.11
C THR A 575 11.31 -24.17 21.77
N GLU A 576 10.51 -24.91 21.00
CA GLU A 576 9.56 -25.90 21.51
C GLU A 576 10.23 -26.99 22.33
N LYS A 577 11.39 -27.46 21.85
CA LYS A 577 12.19 -28.45 22.58
C LYS A 577 12.68 -27.91 23.92
N ALA A 578 13.19 -26.68 23.96
CA ALA A 578 13.65 -26.04 25.20
C ALA A 578 12.51 -25.85 26.22
N PHE A 579 11.32 -25.41 25.77
CA PHE A 579 10.14 -25.32 26.63
C PHE A 579 9.73 -26.69 27.19
N HIS A 580 9.73 -27.71 26.34
CA HIS A 580 9.32 -29.06 26.75
C HIS A 580 10.32 -29.71 27.71
N GLU A 581 11.62 -29.54 27.48
CA GLU A 581 12.68 -30.02 28.39
C GLU A 581 12.56 -29.36 29.76
N GLU A 582 12.37 -28.04 29.83
CA GLU A 582 12.24 -27.32 31.11
C GLU A 582 10.93 -27.65 31.83
N TYR A 583 9.81 -27.75 31.09
CA TYR A 583 8.54 -28.23 31.65
C TYR A 583 8.70 -29.63 32.26
N SER A 584 9.32 -30.55 31.52
CA SER A 584 9.51 -31.94 31.98
C SER A 584 10.38 -32.01 33.21
N ARG A 585 11.50 -31.26 33.24
CA ARG A 585 12.40 -31.16 34.40
C ARG A 585 11.67 -30.69 35.65
N LEU A 586 10.88 -29.61 35.53
CA LEU A 586 10.12 -29.05 36.64
C LEU A 586 8.94 -29.92 37.07
N TYR A 587 8.32 -30.64 36.13
CA TYR A 587 7.28 -31.61 36.44
C TYR A 587 7.83 -32.82 37.19
N GLU A 588 8.96 -33.38 36.76
CA GLU A 588 9.66 -34.46 37.47
C GLU A 588 10.03 -34.05 38.90
N LEU A 589 10.61 -32.85 39.06
CA LEU A 589 10.91 -32.28 40.38
C LEU A 589 9.67 -32.13 41.27
N SER A 590 8.50 -31.88 40.68
CA SER A 590 7.24 -31.80 41.44
C SER A 590 6.72 -33.15 41.94
N GLN A 591 7.20 -34.27 41.40
CA GLN A 591 6.84 -35.61 41.86
C GLN A 591 7.65 -36.08 43.07
N GLU A 592 8.69 -35.35 43.47
CA GLU A 592 9.49 -35.66 44.66
C GLU A 592 8.66 -35.48 45.95
N GLU A 593 8.80 -36.42 46.89
CA GLU A 593 8.11 -36.36 48.18
C GLU A 593 8.73 -35.31 49.10
N THR A 594 7.88 -34.57 49.82
CA THR A 594 8.33 -33.64 50.86
C THR A 594 8.88 -34.40 52.05
N THR A 595 10.13 -34.13 52.44
CA THR A 595 10.76 -34.68 53.63
C THR A 595 10.90 -33.60 54.70
N PRO A 596 11.12 -33.95 55.98
CA PRO A 596 11.36 -32.95 57.02
C PRO A 596 12.55 -32.02 56.71
N GLN A 597 13.55 -32.48 55.94
CA GLN A 597 14.75 -31.72 55.61
C GLN A 597 14.67 -30.99 54.26
N GLN A 598 13.77 -31.39 53.36
CA GLN A 598 13.69 -30.86 52.00
C GLN A 598 12.25 -30.73 51.49
N ASP A 599 11.94 -29.56 50.94
CA ASP A 599 10.67 -29.27 50.28
C ASP A 599 10.90 -28.81 48.83
N PRO A 600 10.59 -29.64 47.81
CA PRO A 600 10.77 -29.30 46.40
C PRO A 600 10.03 -28.02 45.98
N ARG A 601 8.93 -27.66 46.64
CA ARG A 601 8.14 -26.46 46.34
C ARG A 601 8.93 -25.16 46.55
N LEU A 602 9.94 -25.18 47.43
CA LEU A 602 10.81 -24.03 47.65
C LEU A 602 11.79 -23.78 46.49
N GLN A 603 12.07 -24.79 45.66
CA GLN A 603 13.06 -24.67 44.59
C GLN A 603 12.56 -23.83 43.41
N HIS A 604 11.28 -23.94 43.05
CA HIS A 604 10.72 -23.22 41.91
C HIS A 604 9.20 -22.98 42.04
N VAL A 605 8.72 -21.84 41.51
CA VAL A 605 7.29 -21.48 41.53
C VAL A 605 6.42 -22.51 40.80
N LEU A 606 6.88 -23.02 39.66
CA LEU A 606 6.14 -24.02 38.89
C LEU A 606 6.02 -25.36 39.64
N VAL A 607 6.98 -25.73 40.49
CA VAL A 607 6.88 -26.93 41.33
C VAL A 607 5.74 -26.79 42.34
N TYR A 608 5.62 -25.62 42.97
CA TYR A 608 4.49 -25.30 43.84
C TYR A 608 3.16 -25.32 43.06
N PHE A 609 3.12 -24.82 41.82
CA PHE A 609 1.93 -24.84 40.97
C PHE A 609 1.51 -26.26 40.57
N PHE A 610 2.46 -27.11 40.16
CA PHE A 610 2.19 -28.51 39.80
C PHE A 610 1.61 -29.31 40.97
N GLN A 611 2.24 -29.22 42.15
CA GLN A 611 1.76 -29.97 43.32
C GLN A 611 0.39 -29.52 43.84
N ASN A 612 0.00 -28.27 43.53
CA ASN A 612 -1.28 -27.68 43.89
C ASN A 612 -2.31 -27.66 42.74
N GLN A 613 -2.03 -28.32 41.62
CA GLN A 613 -2.93 -28.43 40.47
C GLN A 613 -3.38 -27.07 39.91
N ALA A 614 -2.44 -26.13 39.74
CA ALA A 614 -2.74 -24.86 39.08
C ALA A 614 -3.20 -25.09 37.62
N PRO A 615 -4.04 -24.19 37.06
CA PRO A 615 -4.49 -24.31 35.67
C PRO A 615 -3.32 -24.35 34.68
N ASN A 616 -3.43 -25.17 33.64
CA ASN A 616 -2.38 -25.33 32.62
C ASN A 616 -1.98 -23.99 31.97
N ARG A 617 -2.92 -23.05 31.81
CA ARG A 617 -2.64 -21.71 31.26
C ARG A 617 -1.76 -20.86 32.17
N VAL A 618 -1.96 -20.95 33.49
CA VAL A 618 -1.11 -20.27 34.49
C VAL A 618 0.31 -20.84 34.41
N ILE A 619 0.44 -22.16 34.37
CA ILE A 619 1.73 -22.86 34.24
C ILE A 619 2.44 -22.49 32.93
N GLU A 620 1.73 -22.55 31.80
CA GLU A 620 2.25 -22.20 30.48
C GLU A 620 2.75 -20.76 30.44
N ARG A 621 1.95 -19.82 30.95
CA ARG A 621 2.33 -18.40 31.00
C ARG A 621 3.54 -18.16 31.89
N THR A 622 3.56 -18.70 33.11
CA THR A 622 4.69 -18.53 34.03
C THR A 622 5.98 -19.13 33.44
N LEU A 623 5.89 -20.27 32.74
CA LEU A 623 7.03 -20.85 32.03
C LEU A 623 7.49 -19.93 30.88
N LEU A 624 6.58 -19.42 30.05
CA LEU A 624 6.92 -18.49 28.97
C LEU A 624 7.57 -17.20 29.50
N GLU A 625 7.10 -16.67 30.63
CA GLU A 625 7.66 -15.47 31.26
C GLU A 625 9.12 -15.69 31.73
N GLN A 626 9.47 -16.90 32.20
CA GLN A 626 10.85 -17.27 32.52
C GLN A 626 11.76 -17.15 31.29
N PHE A 627 11.32 -17.65 30.13
CA PHE A 627 12.09 -17.56 28.88
C PHE A 627 12.04 -16.16 28.23
N ALA A 628 11.10 -15.30 28.61
CA ALA A 628 10.98 -13.93 28.09
C ALA A 628 11.86 -12.91 28.85
N ASP A 629 12.46 -13.31 29.97
CA ASP A 629 13.33 -12.48 30.80
C ASP A 629 14.51 -11.94 30.00
N ARG A 630 14.81 -10.65 30.17
CA ARG A 630 15.93 -9.96 29.52
C ARG A 630 17.29 -10.46 29.98
N ASN A 631 17.36 -11.15 31.12
CA ASN A 631 18.61 -11.55 31.74
C ASN A 631 18.99 -13.02 31.50
N LEU A 632 18.27 -13.75 30.63
CA LEU A 632 18.46 -15.19 30.44
C LEU A 632 19.87 -15.54 29.91
N SER A 633 20.29 -14.91 28.80
CA SER A 633 21.69 -14.80 28.33
C SER A 633 21.77 -13.88 27.10
N PHE A 634 22.99 -13.55 26.63
CA PHE A 634 23.22 -12.71 25.44
C PHE A 634 23.55 -13.51 24.18
N ASP A 635 23.36 -14.83 24.19
CA ASP A 635 23.68 -15.68 23.04
C ASP A 635 22.57 -15.63 21.99
N ASP A 636 22.91 -15.73 20.70
CA ASP A 636 21.94 -15.65 19.58
C ASP A 636 20.77 -16.64 19.73
N ARG A 637 21.06 -17.83 20.28
CA ARG A 637 20.04 -18.84 20.59
C ARG A 637 19.06 -18.37 21.67
N ALA A 638 19.56 -17.75 22.74
CA ALA A 638 18.72 -17.26 23.83
C ALA A 638 17.88 -16.05 23.40
N ILE A 639 18.44 -15.15 22.58
CA ILE A 639 17.71 -14.02 22.00
C ILE A 639 16.56 -14.51 21.12
N SER A 640 16.79 -15.56 20.33
CA SER A 640 15.77 -16.18 19.50
C SER A 640 14.62 -16.79 20.32
N ILE A 641 14.97 -17.59 21.35
CA ILE A 641 14.01 -18.19 22.29
C ILE A 641 13.21 -17.10 23.02
N MET A 642 13.86 -16.04 23.49
CA MET A 642 13.21 -14.90 24.15
C MET A 642 12.20 -14.19 23.23
N ARG A 643 12.56 -13.99 21.95
CA ARG A 643 11.69 -13.32 20.97
C ARG A 643 10.44 -14.16 20.72
N GLU A 644 10.60 -15.47 20.58
CA GLU A 644 9.50 -16.41 20.40
C GLU A 644 8.63 -16.53 21.65
N ALA A 645 9.22 -16.61 22.85
CA ALA A 645 8.50 -16.60 24.12
C ALA A 645 7.59 -15.37 24.25
N ARG A 646 8.10 -14.17 23.91
CA ARG A 646 7.32 -12.93 23.91
C ARG A 646 6.21 -12.93 22.86
N SER A 647 6.45 -13.54 21.70
CA SER A 647 5.43 -13.73 20.67
C SER A 647 4.28 -14.58 21.21
N LYS A 648 4.60 -15.73 21.82
CA LYS A 648 3.62 -16.64 22.42
C LYS A 648 2.85 -15.99 23.58
N ILE A 649 3.50 -15.21 24.45
CA ILE A 649 2.80 -14.45 25.51
C ILE A 649 1.78 -13.47 24.94
N ARG A 650 2.09 -12.80 23.82
CA ARG A 650 1.17 -11.85 23.16
C ARG A 650 -0.05 -12.52 22.54
N LEU A 651 0.04 -13.82 22.21
CA LEU A 651 -1.07 -14.59 21.67
C LEU A 651 -2.07 -15.01 22.75
N ILE A 652 -1.68 -15.01 24.03
CA ILE A 652 -2.57 -15.28 25.15
C ILE A 652 -3.43 -14.03 25.38
N LYS A 653 -4.70 -14.07 24.97
CA LYS A 653 -5.60 -12.93 25.11
C LYS A 653 -6.15 -12.84 26.55
N PRO A 654 -6.62 -11.67 26.99
CA PRO A 654 -7.30 -11.53 28.29
C PRO A 654 -8.56 -12.39 28.44
N GLU A 655 -9.15 -12.82 27.33
CA GLU A 655 -10.30 -13.75 27.31
C GLU A 655 -9.90 -15.20 27.63
N ASP A 656 -8.64 -15.56 27.39
CA ASP A 656 -8.13 -16.93 27.52
C ASP A 656 -7.60 -17.24 28.93
N MET A 657 -7.44 -16.22 29.78
CA MET A 657 -6.86 -16.35 31.11
C MET A 657 -7.33 -15.22 32.04
N ASP A 658 -7.82 -15.60 33.23
CA ASP A 658 -8.13 -14.66 34.30
C ASP A 658 -6.83 -14.14 34.93
N MET A 659 -6.56 -12.84 34.77
CA MET A 659 -5.38 -12.19 35.31
C MET A 659 -5.40 -12.07 36.83
N ASP A 660 -6.57 -12.00 37.45
CA ASP A 660 -6.70 -11.94 38.91
C ASP A 660 -6.41 -13.32 39.50
N GLU A 661 -6.88 -14.39 38.85
CA GLU A 661 -6.51 -15.76 39.22
C GLU A 661 -4.99 -15.99 39.07
N TYR A 662 -4.39 -15.54 37.98
CA TYR A 662 -2.94 -15.61 37.74
C TYR A 662 -2.12 -14.95 38.86
N LEU A 663 -2.47 -13.71 39.21
CA LEU A 663 -1.79 -12.96 40.27
C LEU A 663 -1.98 -13.64 41.63
N GLN A 664 -3.18 -14.16 41.91
CA GLN A 664 -3.48 -14.84 43.17
C GLN A 664 -2.61 -16.10 43.39
N TRP A 665 -2.29 -16.85 42.33
CA TRP A 665 -1.37 -17.99 42.41
C TRP A 665 0.06 -17.58 42.77
N HIS A 666 0.54 -16.47 42.19
CA HIS A 666 1.84 -15.91 42.52
C HIS A 666 1.90 -15.34 43.94
N ASP A 667 0.82 -14.71 44.39
CA ASP A 667 0.68 -14.22 45.77
C ASP A 667 0.65 -15.37 46.79
N ASP A 668 -0.08 -16.45 46.49
CA ASP A 668 -0.09 -17.67 47.31
C ASP A 668 1.31 -18.27 47.45
N TYR A 669 2.08 -18.34 46.35
CA TYR A 669 3.48 -18.80 46.40
C TYR A 669 4.40 -17.87 47.19
N SER A 670 4.19 -16.55 47.07
CA SER A 670 4.92 -15.54 47.84
C SER A 670 4.65 -15.70 49.34
N MET A 671 3.39 -15.89 49.72
CA MET A 671 2.98 -16.15 51.09
C MET A 671 3.58 -17.47 51.61
N PHE A 672 3.57 -18.53 50.81
CA PHE A 672 4.21 -19.81 51.15
C PHE A 672 5.70 -19.67 51.50
N LYS A 673 6.45 -18.90 50.70
CA LYS A 673 7.87 -18.60 51.01
C LYS A 673 8.02 -17.79 52.29
N THR A 674 7.12 -16.84 52.54
CA THR A 674 7.10 -16.03 53.76
C THR A 674 6.85 -16.89 55.00
N VAL A 675 5.90 -17.84 54.93
CA VAL A 675 5.65 -18.80 56.01
C VAL A 675 6.91 -19.61 56.32
N PHE A 676 7.59 -20.13 55.29
CA PHE A 676 8.86 -20.84 55.48
C PHE A 676 9.95 -19.94 56.09
N ALA A 677 10.05 -18.69 55.64
CA ALA A 677 11.01 -17.73 56.19
C ALA A 677 10.75 -17.48 57.69
N TYR A 678 9.49 -17.29 58.08
CA TYR A 678 9.10 -17.13 59.49
C TYR A 678 9.31 -18.39 60.31
N LEU A 679 8.96 -19.56 59.78
CA LEU A 679 9.19 -20.84 60.45
C LEU A 679 10.68 -21.03 60.75
N LEU A 680 11.53 -20.91 59.72
CA LEU A 680 12.96 -21.13 59.85
C LEU A 680 13.62 -20.11 60.78
N THR A 681 13.28 -18.83 60.64
CA THR A 681 13.81 -17.79 61.55
C THR A 681 13.31 -17.98 62.97
N GLY A 682 12.05 -18.39 63.17
CA GLY A 682 11.51 -18.70 64.49
C GLY A 682 12.25 -19.85 65.17
N LEU A 683 12.53 -20.93 64.43
CA LEU A 683 13.30 -22.07 64.91
C LEU A 683 14.76 -21.71 65.22
N GLU A 684 15.40 -20.89 64.38
CA GLU A 684 16.76 -20.38 64.61
C GLU A 684 16.83 -19.52 65.89
N GLN A 685 15.87 -18.61 66.11
CA GLN A 685 15.83 -17.80 67.33
C GLN A 685 15.55 -18.64 68.58
N TYR A 686 14.73 -19.70 68.45
CA TYR A 686 14.48 -20.64 69.54
C TYR A 686 15.76 -21.35 69.96
N GLN A 687 16.56 -21.85 68.99
CA GLN A 687 17.86 -22.48 69.26
C GLN A 687 18.87 -21.52 69.92
N ASN A 688 18.79 -20.23 69.61
CA ASN A 688 19.64 -19.19 70.20
C ASN A 688 19.14 -18.68 71.57
N GLY A 689 18.09 -19.28 72.15
CA GLY A 689 17.53 -18.90 73.44
C GLY A 689 16.70 -17.61 73.43
N LYS A 690 16.41 -17.03 72.25
CA LYS A 690 15.61 -15.81 72.11
C LYS A 690 14.13 -16.12 71.95
N ILE A 691 13.52 -16.64 73.02
CA ILE A 691 12.17 -17.20 72.98
C ILE A 691 11.09 -16.16 72.62
N ARG A 692 11.26 -14.90 73.05
CA ARG A 692 10.34 -13.79 72.72
C ARG A 692 10.26 -13.53 71.22
N GLU A 693 11.41 -13.48 70.55
CA GLU A 693 11.48 -13.29 69.10
C GLU A 693 10.98 -14.54 68.36
N ALA A 694 11.35 -15.72 68.84
CA ALA A 694 10.91 -17.00 68.27
C ALA A 694 9.38 -17.14 68.27
N LEU A 695 8.72 -16.80 69.39
CA LEU A 695 7.27 -16.86 69.50
C LEU A 695 6.59 -15.94 68.47
N ASN A 696 7.10 -14.72 68.28
CA ASN A 696 6.52 -13.77 67.33
C ASN A 696 6.55 -14.32 65.89
N TYR A 697 7.71 -14.82 65.45
CA TYR A 697 7.83 -15.41 64.11
C TYR A 697 6.95 -16.66 63.94
N LEU A 698 6.91 -17.55 64.93
CA LEU A 698 6.09 -18.77 64.87
C LEU A 698 4.58 -18.48 64.92
N ALA A 699 4.16 -17.42 65.61
CA ALA A 699 2.77 -16.98 65.63
C ALA A 699 2.33 -16.45 64.25
N HIS A 700 3.15 -15.62 63.60
CA HIS A 700 2.91 -15.14 62.22
C HIS A 700 2.96 -16.30 61.21
N ALA A 701 3.96 -17.19 61.33
CA ALA A 701 4.03 -18.39 60.48
C ALA A 701 2.76 -19.23 60.59
N HIS A 702 2.24 -19.45 61.80
CA HIS A 702 1.01 -20.22 62.01
C HIS A 702 -0.21 -19.52 61.39
N GLN A 703 -0.33 -18.21 61.56
CA GLN A 703 -1.45 -17.41 61.05
C GLN A 703 -1.50 -17.44 59.53
N ASP A 704 -0.39 -17.09 58.87
CA ASP A 704 -0.29 -17.03 57.41
C ASP A 704 -0.43 -18.43 56.79
N ASN A 705 0.13 -19.45 57.44
CA ASN A 705 -0.02 -20.83 56.98
C ASN A 705 -1.47 -21.31 57.07
N SER A 706 -2.23 -20.87 58.07
CA SER A 706 -3.66 -21.19 58.20
C SER A 706 -4.50 -20.56 57.07
N VAL A 707 -4.06 -19.43 56.49
CA VAL A 707 -4.67 -18.86 55.28
C VAL A 707 -4.40 -19.76 54.07
N LEU A 708 -3.16 -20.25 53.91
CA LEU A 708 -2.79 -21.15 52.81
C LEU A 708 -3.50 -22.50 52.90
N LEU A 709 -3.50 -23.14 54.07
CA LEU A 709 -4.10 -24.45 54.28
C LEU A 709 -5.62 -24.45 54.06
N ARG A 710 -6.31 -23.33 54.34
CA ARG A 710 -7.73 -23.16 53.99
C ARG A 710 -7.98 -23.17 52.48
N LYS A 711 -7.00 -22.76 51.67
CA LYS A 711 -7.08 -22.79 50.20
C LYS A 711 -6.67 -24.15 49.62
N GLY A 712 -5.99 -25.00 50.39
CA GLY A 712 -5.62 -26.37 49.99
C GLY A 712 -4.53 -26.96 50.89
N GLU A 713 -4.61 -28.26 51.16
CA GLU A 713 -3.69 -28.96 52.07
C GLU A 713 -2.22 -28.85 51.65
N LYS A 714 -1.94 -28.85 50.33
CA LYS A 714 -0.59 -28.75 49.76
C LYS A 714 -0.13 -27.30 49.49
N LYS A 715 -0.94 -26.30 49.82
CA LYS A 715 -0.58 -24.88 49.67
C LYS A 715 0.25 -24.36 50.84
N GLY A 716 0.11 -24.98 52.01
CA GLY A 716 0.84 -24.61 53.22
C GLY A 716 2.00 -25.54 53.56
N VAL A 717 2.69 -25.20 54.64
CA VAL A 717 3.65 -26.04 55.37
C VAL A 717 2.88 -26.96 56.33
N ASP A 718 3.49 -28.07 56.78
CA ASP A 718 2.90 -28.86 57.85
C ASP A 718 2.74 -28.01 59.13
N GLN A 719 1.49 -27.80 59.54
CA GLN A 719 1.11 -27.00 60.69
C GLN A 719 1.63 -27.60 62.01
N SER A 720 1.84 -28.92 62.06
CA SER A 720 2.18 -29.64 63.29
C SER A 720 3.46 -29.11 63.94
N LEU A 721 4.50 -28.88 63.13
CA LEU A 721 5.81 -28.41 63.58
C LEU A 721 5.74 -26.96 64.09
N ILE A 722 5.04 -26.09 63.36
CA ILE A 722 4.85 -24.68 63.74
C ILE A 722 4.11 -24.62 65.09
N ALA A 723 3.03 -25.38 65.21
CA ALA A 723 2.21 -25.40 66.42
C ALA A 723 2.98 -25.97 67.62
N LEU A 724 3.79 -27.01 67.43
CA LEU A 724 4.63 -27.61 68.48
C LEU A 724 5.62 -26.59 69.06
N TYR A 725 6.41 -25.91 68.21
CA TYR A 725 7.40 -24.94 68.68
C TYR A 725 6.77 -23.66 69.21
N ARG A 726 5.62 -23.24 68.67
CA ARG A 726 4.82 -22.15 69.24
C ARG A 726 4.37 -22.48 70.66
N ARG A 727 3.84 -23.69 70.90
CA ARG A 727 3.45 -24.18 72.24
C ARG A 727 4.65 -24.23 73.19
N LYS A 728 5.80 -24.72 72.73
CA LYS A 728 7.05 -24.73 73.54
C LYS A 728 7.47 -23.32 73.96
N CYS A 729 7.50 -22.38 73.02
CA CYS A 729 7.85 -20.98 73.31
C CYS A 729 6.87 -20.35 74.32
N LEU A 730 5.57 -20.61 74.20
CA LEU A 730 4.56 -20.12 75.14
C LEU A 730 4.77 -20.64 76.56
N LYS A 731 5.02 -21.94 76.72
CA LYS A 731 5.29 -22.53 78.04
C LYS A 731 6.52 -21.92 78.68
N GLU A 732 7.62 -21.85 77.93
CA GLU A 732 8.91 -21.34 78.41
C GLU A 732 8.84 -19.83 78.75
N LEU A 733 8.17 -19.03 77.93
CA LEU A 733 7.94 -17.60 78.24
C LEU A 733 7.01 -17.41 79.43
N ASN A 734 5.99 -18.25 79.58
CA ASN A 734 5.08 -18.18 80.72
C ASN A 734 5.79 -18.54 82.02
N GLU A 735 6.63 -19.57 82.01
CA GLU A 735 7.48 -19.92 83.15
C GLU A 735 8.43 -18.77 83.50
N ASN A 736 9.09 -18.19 82.50
CA ASN A 736 9.97 -17.03 82.69
C ASN A 736 9.19 -15.82 83.28
N ALA A 737 8.06 -15.45 82.68
CA ALA A 737 7.22 -14.36 83.19
C ALA A 737 6.74 -14.64 84.63
N ALA A 738 6.34 -15.87 84.95
CA ALA A 738 5.95 -16.25 86.31
C ALA A 738 7.13 -16.18 87.30
N THR A 739 8.37 -16.48 86.88
CA THR A 739 9.56 -16.35 87.73
C THR A 739 9.93 -14.89 87.97
N LEU A 740 9.88 -14.05 86.94
CA LEU A 740 10.16 -12.61 87.04
C LEU A 740 9.08 -11.89 87.86
N PHE A 741 7.82 -12.31 87.76
CA PHE A 741 6.72 -11.73 88.53
C PHE A 741 6.83 -11.99 90.05
N LYS A 742 7.53 -13.05 90.45
CA LYS A 742 7.83 -13.38 91.86
C LYS A 742 9.09 -12.68 92.39
N SER A 743 9.82 -11.97 91.54
CA SER A 743 11.04 -11.26 91.93
C SER A 743 10.69 -10.06 92.81
N PRO A 744 11.51 -9.73 93.82
CA PRO A 744 11.36 -8.51 94.61
C PRO A 744 11.79 -7.24 93.84
N ASP A 745 12.34 -7.35 92.62
CA ASP A 745 12.71 -6.19 91.78
C ASP A 745 11.50 -5.71 90.96
N GLU A 746 11.12 -4.43 91.10
CA GLU A 746 10.04 -3.83 90.33
C GLU A 746 10.27 -3.86 88.81
N ASN A 747 11.52 -3.86 88.35
CA ASN A 747 11.86 -3.96 86.93
C ASN A 747 11.55 -5.35 86.36
N ASP A 748 11.82 -6.41 87.14
CA ASP A 748 11.51 -7.79 86.75
C ASP A 748 9.99 -7.98 86.65
N VAL A 749 9.24 -7.42 87.61
CA VAL A 749 7.76 -7.44 87.56
C VAL A 749 7.23 -6.66 86.35
N ALA A 750 7.84 -5.53 86.00
CA ALA A 750 7.47 -4.77 84.80
C ALA A 750 7.78 -5.52 83.49
N GLU A 751 8.91 -6.23 83.40
CA GLU A 751 9.23 -7.07 82.26
C GLU A 751 8.29 -8.28 82.16
N ALA A 752 7.91 -8.90 83.29
CA ALA A 752 6.91 -9.98 83.31
C ALA A 752 5.56 -9.53 82.73
N VAL A 753 5.07 -8.35 83.15
CA VAL A 753 3.84 -7.75 82.61
C VAL A 753 3.98 -7.44 81.11
N THR A 754 5.16 -7.00 80.67
CA THR A 754 5.46 -6.74 79.26
C THR A 754 5.42 -8.03 78.43
N ILE A 755 6.03 -9.12 78.92
CA ILE A 755 5.99 -10.44 78.26
C ILE A 755 4.54 -10.95 78.16
N MET A 756 3.76 -10.78 79.22
CA MET A 756 2.34 -11.16 79.23
C MET A 756 1.54 -10.38 78.18
N ASN A 757 1.62 -9.04 78.21
CA ASN A 757 0.82 -8.18 77.35
C ASN A 757 1.24 -8.18 75.88
N GLU A 758 2.54 -8.28 75.58
CA GLU A 758 3.04 -8.19 74.20
C GLU A 758 3.17 -9.55 73.50
N CYS A 759 3.31 -10.66 74.24
CA CYS A 759 3.68 -11.96 73.66
C CYS A 759 2.68 -13.07 74.00
N ILE A 760 2.45 -13.34 75.30
CA ILE A 760 1.64 -14.49 75.74
C ILE A 760 0.16 -14.27 75.46
N ILE A 761 -0.40 -13.16 75.94
CA ILE A 761 -1.83 -12.85 75.79
C ILE A 761 -2.21 -12.76 74.30
N PRO A 762 -1.49 -12.02 73.43
CA PRO A 762 -1.80 -11.97 72.01
C PRO A 762 -1.83 -13.34 71.33
N CYS A 763 -0.84 -14.19 71.62
CA CYS A 763 -0.75 -15.50 71.00
C CYS A 763 -1.86 -16.44 71.49
N MET A 764 -2.21 -16.41 72.78
CA MET A 764 -3.34 -17.17 73.33
C MET A 764 -4.67 -16.79 72.64
N HIS A 765 -4.91 -15.50 72.44
CA HIS A 765 -6.11 -15.02 71.75
C HIS A 765 -6.22 -15.52 70.31
N LEU A 766 -5.10 -15.55 69.57
CA LEU A 766 -5.06 -16.10 68.22
C LEU A 766 -5.33 -17.61 68.21
N MET A 767 -4.75 -18.35 69.17
CA MET A 767 -4.95 -19.80 69.30
C MET A 767 -6.40 -20.20 69.56
N VAL A 768 -7.19 -19.36 70.24
CA VAL A 768 -8.61 -19.61 70.54
C VAL A 768 -9.51 -19.31 69.33
N ARG A 769 -9.10 -18.41 68.44
CA ARG A 769 -9.87 -18.01 67.25
C ARG A 769 -9.81 -19.05 66.13
N ASP A 770 -8.65 -19.68 65.96
CA ASP A 770 -8.46 -20.78 65.03
C ASP A 770 -8.97 -22.10 65.66
N SER A 771 -9.30 -23.11 64.85
CA SER A 771 -9.77 -24.42 65.34
C SER A 771 -8.80 -25.00 66.40
N VAL A 772 -9.20 -24.95 67.67
CA VAL A 772 -8.28 -25.22 68.80
C VAL A 772 -8.00 -26.72 68.91
N SER A 773 -6.73 -27.12 68.80
CA SER A 773 -6.34 -28.49 69.09
C SER A 773 -6.40 -28.76 70.60
N GLN A 774 -6.59 -30.03 71.00
CA GLN A 774 -6.58 -30.39 72.42
C GLN A 774 -5.27 -29.97 73.09
N GLU A 775 -4.14 -30.12 72.40
CA GLU A 775 -2.83 -29.69 72.90
C GLU A 775 -2.74 -28.17 73.09
N ASP A 776 -3.35 -27.38 72.22
CA ASP A 776 -3.40 -25.93 72.35
C ASP A 776 -4.28 -25.50 73.55
N LEU A 777 -5.41 -26.18 73.77
CA LEU A 777 -6.26 -25.98 74.97
C LEU A 777 -5.49 -26.30 76.25
N ASP A 778 -4.74 -27.40 76.28
CA ASP A 778 -3.98 -27.81 77.45
C ASP A 778 -2.91 -26.77 77.84
N VAL A 779 -2.26 -26.12 76.86
CA VAL A 779 -1.30 -25.03 77.12
C VAL A 779 -2.01 -23.78 77.63
N ILE A 780 -3.14 -23.41 77.04
CA ILE A 780 -3.94 -22.25 77.46
C ILE A 780 -4.42 -22.43 78.91
N GLU A 781 -4.94 -23.61 79.26
CA GLU A 781 -5.37 -23.92 80.61
C GLU A 781 -4.20 -23.98 81.60
N LEU A 782 -3.03 -24.46 81.18
CA LEU A 782 -1.82 -24.41 82.00
C LEU A 782 -1.43 -22.96 82.33
N ILE A 783 -1.50 -22.05 81.36
CA ILE A 783 -1.23 -20.61 81.57
C ILE A 783 -2.31 -20.01 82.50
N ARG A 784 -3.59 -20.28 82.25
CA ARG A 784 -4.71 -19.79 83.10
C ARG A 784 -4.56 -20.28 84.54
N SER A 785 -4.30 -21.56 84.74
CA SER A 785 -4.09 -22.15 86.07
C SER A 785 -2.87 -21.58 86.76
N CYS A 786 -1.79 -21.29 86.02
CA CYS A 786 -0.59 -20.66 86.57
C CYS A 786 -0.91 -19.27 87.14
N TRP A 787 -1.55 -18.40 86.36
CA TRP A 787 -1.86 -17.04 86.79
C TRP A 787 -3.01 -16.97 87.81
N CYS A 788 -3.98 -17.88 87.75
CA CYS A 788 -5.01 -18.00 88.79
C CYS A 788 -4.43 -18.40 90.15
N SER A 789 -3.32 -19.15 90.19
CA SER A 789 -2.71 -19.59 91.45
C SER A 789 -2.21 -18.43 92.33
N TYR A 790 -1.99 -17.24 91.74
CA TYR A 790 -1.61 -16.02 92.46
C TYR A 790 -2.80 -15.32 93.13
N LEU A 791 -4.04 -15.69 92.79
CA LEU A 791 -5.24 -15.18 93.46
C LEU A 791 -5.28 -15.71 94.90
N GLY A 792 -5.07 -14.83 95.87
CA GLY A 792 -5.10 -15.16 97.30
C GLY A 792 -3.75 -15.50 97.93
N GLN A 793 -2.63 -15.26 97.23
CA GLN A 793 -1.30 -15.26 97.84
C GLN A 793 -1.00 -13.88 98.47
N ASP A 794 -0.27 -13.84 99.58
CA ASP A 794 0.22 -12.60 100.19
C ASP A 794 1.29 -11.97 99.28
N MET A 795 0.99 -10.82 98.68
CA MET A 795 1.87 -10.05 97.78
C MET A 795 1.72 -8.54 98.03
N ASP A 796 2.70 -7.75 97.59
CA ASP A 796 2.64 -6.29 97.69
C ASP A 796 1.47 -5.69 96.87
N ASP A 797 0.81 -4.66 97.40
CA ASP A 797 -0.36 -4.01 96.79
C ASP A 797 -0.11 -3.57 95.32
N SER A 798 1.11 -3.10 95.01
CA SER A 798 1.51 -2.66 93.66
C SER A 798 1.65 -3.82 92.65
N VAL A 799 2.01 -5.01 93.12
CA VAL A 799 2.11 -6.23 92.29
C VAL A 799 0.71 -6.82 92.09
N GLN A 800 -0.13 -6.77 93.11
CA GLN A 800 -1.53 -7.19 93.03
C GLN A 800 -2.34 -6.34 92.04
N GLU A 801 -2.11 -5.03 91.98
CA GLU A 801 -2.71 -4.13 90.98
C GLU A 801 -2.32 -4.55 89.55
N LYS A 802 -1.03 -4.77 89.30
CA LYS A 802 -0.52 -5.23 87.99
C LYS A 802 -1.10 -6.59 87.57
N LEU A 803 -1.28 -7.53 88.51
CA LEU A 803 -1.96 -8.81 88.22
C LEU A 803 -3.42 -8.58 87.83
N SER A 804 -4.12 -7.70 88.54
CA SER A 804 -5.54 -7.40 88.27
C SER A 804 -5.77 -6.73 86.91
N GLU A 805 -4.75 -6.07 86.36
CA GLU A 805 -4.80 -5.39 85.07
C GLU A 805 -4.88 -6.36 83.88
N PHE A 806 -4.03 -7.41 83.86
CA PHE A 806 -3.96 -8.30 82.70
C PHE A 806 -4.69 -9.64 82.90
N LEU A 807 -4.94 -10.07 84.13
CA LEU A 807 -5.58 -11.36 84.42
C LEU A 807 -6.95 -11.56 83.74
N PRO A 808 -7.85 -10.55 83.66
CA PRO A 808 -9.10 -10.70 82.90
C PRO A 808 -8.88 -11.10 81.44
N ARG A 809 -7.82 -10.58 80.80
CA ARG A 809 -7.47 -10.85 79.39
C ARG A 809 -6.85 -12.25 79.21
N VAL A 810 -6.29 -12.84 80.26
CA VAL A 810 -5.82 -14.24 80.26
C VAL A 810 -7.00 -15.22 80.36
N LEU A 811 -8.04 -14.83 81.11
CA LEU A 811 -9.22 -15.65 81.35
C LEU A 811 -10.25 -15.55 80.21
N ASP A 812 -10.50 -14.35 79.71
CA ASP A 812 -11.44 -14.09 78.61
C ASP A 812 -10.69 -13.71 77.32
N CYS A 813 -10.50 -14.70 76.46
CA CYS A 813 -9.83 -14.52 75.17
C CYS A 813 -10.77 -14.01 74.04
N SER A 814 -12.01 -13.61 74.36
CA SER A 814 -13.06 -13.32 73.35
C SER A 814 -13.27 -11.83 73.03
N ALA A 815 -12.73 -10.92 73.84
CA ALA A 815 -13.18 -9.51 73.86
C ALA A 815 -12.34 -8.49 73.06
N GLU A 816 -11.07 -8.75 72.72
CA GLU A 816 -10.18 -7.74 72.09
C GLU A 816 -9.68 -8.11 70.68
N MET A 817 -9.57 -7.11 69.80
CA MET A 817 -8.91 -7.24 68.50
C MET A 817 -7.39 -7.26 68.70
N VAL A 818 -6.80 -8.45 68.68
CA VAL A 818 -5.36 -8.64 68.91
C VAL A 818 -4.56 -8.39 67.64
N VAL A 819 -3.54 -7.54 67.73
CA VAL A 819 -2.55 -7.28 66.67
C VAL A 819 -1.20 -7.77 67.17
N LEU A 820 -0.60 -8.74 66.48
CA LEU A 820 0.79 -9.15 66.74
C LEU A 820 1.75 -8.03 66.34
N LYS A 821 2.86 -7.92 67.06
CA LYS A 821 3.96 -7.04 66.64
C LYS A 821 4.50 -7.50 65.29
N GLU A 822 4.68 -6.58 64.35
CA GLU A 822 5.26 -6.92 63.04
C GLU A 822 6.63 -7.59 63.22
N PRO A 823 6.86 -8.73 62.54
CA PRO A 823 8.16 -9.38 62.59
C PRO A 823 9.18 -8.53 61.78
N PRO A 824 10.46 -8.50 62.20
CA PRO A 824 11.52 -7.90 61.40
C PRO A 824 11.57 -8.49 59.98
N LYS A 825 12.01 -7.70 59.00
CA LYS A 825 12.13 -8.15 57.61
C LYS A 825 13.07 -9.35 57.51
N VAL A 826 12.55 -10.47 57.00
CA VAL A 826 13.29 -11.71 56.75
C VAL A 826 13.74 -11.75 55.29
N ARG A 827 14.87 -12.41 55.01
CA ARG A 827 15.33 -12.68 53.64
C ARG A 827 14.51 -13.83 53.03
N ASN A 828 13.96 -13.60 51.84
CA ASN A 828 13.00 -14.52 51.17
C ASN A 828 13.58 -15.19 49.90
N SER A 829 14.89 -15.40 49.91
CA SER A 829 15.69 -16.25 49.03
C SER A 829 15.21 -17.69 48.76
N PRO A 830 14.75 -18.16 47.58
CA PRO A 830 14.46 -19.61 47.40
C PRO A 830 15.65 -20.54 47.73
N HIS A 831 16.84 -20.21 47.22
CA HIS A 831 18.07 -20.95 47.51
C HIS A 831 18.52 -20.83 48.98
N ASP A 832 18.28 -19.67 49.60
CA ASP A 832 18.55 -19.43 51.01
C ASP A 832 17.63 -20.29 51.90
N LEU A 833 16.33 -20.32 51.59
CA LEU A 833 15.33 -21.09 52.35
C LEU A 833 15.56 -22.60 52.26
N CYS A 834 15.90 -23.14 51.08
CA CYS A 834 16.21 -24.57 50.95
C CYS A 834 17.43 -24.98 51.81
N SER A 835 18.49 -24.18 51.75
CA SER A 835 19.73 -24.42 52.49
C SER A 835 19.50 -24.29 54.00
N ARG A 836 18.74 -23.27 54.42
CA ARG A 836 18.36 -23.04 55.82
C ARG A 836 17.45 -24.14 56.37
N LEU A 837 16.50 -24.64 55.58
CA LEU A 837 15.62 -25.74 55.99
C LEU A 837 16.45 -26.99 56.35
N THR A 838 17.39 -27.36 55.48
CA THR A 838 18.28 -28.51 55.73
C THR A 838 19.06 -28.31 57.03
N ALA A 839 19.73 -27.16 57.18
CA ALA A 839 20.58 -26.87 58.34
C ALA A 839 19.79 -26.80 59.67
N VAL A 840 18.64 -26.12 59.68
CA VAL A 840 17.80 -25.97 60.88
C VAL A 840 17.24 -27.33 61.30
N MET A 841 16.75 -28.12 60.34
CA MET A 841 16.16 -29.41 60.64
C MET A 841 17.21 -30.43 61.11
N GLU A 842 18.43 -30.43 60.56
CA GLU A 842 19.56 -31.22 61.09
C GLU A 842 19.94 -30.81 62.52
N SER A 843 19.95 -29.50 62.81
CA SER A 843 20.23 -28.96 64.14
C SER A 843 19.17 -29.38 65.18
N ILE A 844 17.89 -29.36 64.81
CA ILE A 844 16.79 -29.81 65.68
C ILE A 844 16.86 -31.32 65.98
N HIS A 845 17.17 -32.14 64.96
CA HIS A 845 17.26 -33.59 65.13
C HIS A 845 18.50 -33.99 65.93
N SER A 846 19.63 -33.29 65.78
CA SER A 846 20.85 -33.55 66.54
C SER A 846 20.75 -33.15 68.02
N THR A 847 20.05 -32.07 68.35
CA THR A 847 19.76 -31.68 69.75
C THR A 847 18.79 -32.63 70.46
N SER A 848 17.95 -33.35 69.71
CA SER A 848 17.00 -34.34 70.27
C SER A 848 17.66 -35.68 70.64
N VAL A 849 18.88 -35.97 70.16
CA VAL A 849 19.57 -37.26 70.33
C VAL A 849 20.56 -37.29 71.50
N VAL A 850 20.79 -36.17 72.21
CA VAL A 850 21.65 -36.15 73.40
C VAL A 850 20.84 -36.00 74.69
N THR A 851 20.14 -37.08 75.05
CA THR A 851 19.92 -37.45 76.46
C THR A 851 20.33 -38.90 76.64
N VAL A 852 21.64 -39.12 76.75
CA VAL A 852 22.18 -40.36 77.34
C VAL A 852 22.32 -40.10 78.84
N LYS A 853 21.66 -40.95 79.62
CA LYS A 853 21.83 -41.07 81.08
C LYS A 853 23.29 -41.28 81.47
#